data_AF-A0A952WPR8-F1
#
_entry.id   AF-A0A952WPR8-F1
#
_cell.length_a   1.000
_cell.length_b   1.000
_cell.length_c   1.000
_cell.angle_alpha   90.00
_cell.angle_beta   90.00
_cell.angle_gamma   90.00
#
_symmetry.space_group_name_H-M   'P 1'
#
loop_
_entity.id
_entity.type
_entity.pdbx_description
1 polymer ?
#
loop_
_entity_poly.entity_id
_entity_poly.type
_entity_poly.pdbx_seq_one_letter_code
_entity_poly.pdbx_strand_id
1 'polypeptide(L)'
;MAHASRTGSCFSDRLRPGLVAFIVAAGTAAPLAFARNDNPVMMQWFECRWQDMERRIPDFFVAGYGAIWAPPPSKAASSGSAGYDVWDRFDLGRPGSPTAYGTEAYMRAMIGELHQSNSLIYVDSILNHNSGRQTSASFQAAGGYPGFWMAPANPPVNKTPTSNWGDFHAGNASGYLQSENPNGSNYDLLKGDLVALIDIAQETNHQFIRQPVMVGNPDNIPAGTLYNKPDPANTRYYPDLQLTPMSVTNPGLPRTPGTWNFSFHPYNTQDPSAGDPVKDNTTGLLMRFTQWMLDDLKVDGFRFDAIKHAPVWFWDIYIDSVIHNRRVTPDGRRVTPYTFGESVESASWSWNNMARKDGFANRDCLDMSGSGELRNLLNAGGFGSWQNVVNAHFDLADDGFNNGTFGVNHVFSHDNGSKGDGGSAPANPTVREMGYAMQAYTLMRTGVAKVYHNARGIPRSGGFWPRQGVSTSLGWNPASQPGFPQGTPDPSITTLVRLHNWYGRGEFNIINGTDIVNPSLADVIVFERRKNLGGGQYSANVLVGCNDRWDSGYDQRSVTTSFPPGTRLIEMTGNATDATVDPNNDIADVLVVDASRKVTIRIPRNRTGAVEHGRGYVVYGPAIPDGTLALTNVSATLPADDPAITSFASRRLNPIPVISSPTFMIQLTTVNGDPGSGSNANADDNALFRINQGFRDFNGNGVVDIDHLSAVVPGYEQFLTLNQPLAGTSNVNGLYHQSIDATLLPEGMNYVSVVTFRKRAPGEDPLLREFRQPVYIDRVGPAVAARLPDQITANSHVFFVEALDRTANRVHIIRDLPDGADPVTASTIVNQCTRHDRFEFFRTISGLTTHGYVKITVVAFEETGNWSAQDHYVWVNKCPADFDRSGFVDIEDYTSFVLAFEAGDDSADFDASGFVDIDDFVSFVLAFEEGC
;
A
#
# COMPACT_ATOMS: atom_id res chain seq x y z
N MET A 1 22.71 45.70 46.03
CA MET A 1 23.79 46.62 46.45
C MET A 1 25.12 45.99 46.07
N ALA A 2 25.94 46.73 45.31
CA ALA A 2 27.40 46.92 45.41
C ALA A 2 28.34 45.75 45.81
N HIS A 3 29.60 45.63 45.33
CA HIS A 3 30.39 46.11 44.17
C HIS A 3 31.87 45.81 44.50
N ALA A 4 32.65 45.21 43.58
CA ALA A 4 34.13 45.29 43.38
C ALA A 4 34.58 44.02 42.62
N SER A 5 35.25 43.97 41.45
CA SER A 5 36.24 44.82 40.74
C SER A 5 37.66 44.78 41.33
N ARG A 6 38.64 44.07 40.71
CA ARG A 6 39.76 44.55 39.81
C ARG A 6 40.87 43.46 39.77
N THR A 7 41.89 43.35 38.88
CA THR A 7 42.34 44.10 37.67
C THR A 7 43.33 43.26 36.82
N GLY A 8 43.21 43.28 35.48
CA GLY A 8 44.34 43.23 34.51
C GLY A 8 45.06 41.88 34.26
N SER A 9 45.69 41.63 33.10
CA SER A 9 45.87 42.44 31.87
C SER A 9 46.34 41.58 30.66
N CYS A 10 45.90 41.92 29.42
CA CYS A 10 46.60 41.97 28.11
C CYS A 10 47.68 40.92 27.68
N PHE A 11 47.91 40.59 26.40
CA PHE A 11 47.54 41.16 25.08
C PHE A 11 47.72 40.08 23.95
N SER A 12 46.92 40.12 22.86
CA SER A 12 47.16 39.64 21.45
C SER A 12 47.82 38.25 21.17
N ASP A 13 47.47 37.47 20.13
CA ASP A 13 47.09 37.90 18.77
C ASP A 13 46.35 36.79 17.94
N ARG A 14 45.56 37.22 16.94
CA ARG A 14 45.09 36.52 15.71
C ARG A 14 44.47 35.10 15.74
N LEU A 15 43.18 35.02 15.40
CA LEU A 15 42.42 33.80 15.04
C LEU A 15 41.88 33.85 13.59
N ARG A 16 42.11 32.79 12.80
CA ARG A 16 41.31 32.32 11.63
C ARG A 16 41.83 30.92 11.20
N PRO A 17 41.00 30.00 10.67
CA PRO A 17 40.00 29.28 11.46
C PRO A 17 40.17 27.75 11.34
N GLY A 18 39.83 27.01 12.39
CA GLY A 18 39.80 25.55 12.36
C GLY A 18 38.68 25.00 13.26
N LEU A 19 38.01 23.96 12.76
CA LEU A 19 37.14 23.00 13.46
C LEU A 19 36.35 23.52 14.69
N VAL A 20 35.04 23.73 14.52
CA VAL A 20 34.10 23.78 15.65
C VAL A 20 33.33 22.47 15.72
N ALA A 21 33.78 21.59 16.61
CA ALA A 21 32.96 20.48 17.08
C ALA A 21 31.83 21.04 17.96
N PHE A 22 30.59 20.63 17.70
CA PHE A 22 29.47 20.97 18.59
C PHE A 22 29.47 20.06 19.82
N ILE A 23 29.59 20.66 21.00
CA ILE A 23 29.49 19.95 22.28
C ILE A 23 28.01 19.73 22.63
N VAL A 24 27.70 18.49 22.99
CA VAL A 24 26.38 18.07 23.50
C VAL A 24 26.13 18.69 24.87
N ALA A 25 24.97 19.33 25.03
CA ALA A 25 24.39 19.64 26.34
C ALA A 25 22.99 19.02 26.41
N ALA A 26 22.86 17.93 27.17
CA ALA A 26 21.57 17.30 27.43
C ALA A 26 20.81 18.10 28.50
N GLY A 27 19.55 18.43 28.23
CA GLY A 27 18.72 19.23 29.13
C GLY A 27 17.25 19.19 28.71
N THR A 28 16.46 18.40 29.41
CA THR A 28 15.02 18.16 29.27
C THR A 28 14.17 19.36 28.80
N ALA A 29 13.77 19.32 27.54
CA ALA A 29 12.47 19.81 27.08
C ALA A 29 12.13 19.03 25.79
N ALA A 30 11.22 18.06 25.88
CA ALA A 30 10.65 17.47 24.67
C ALA A 30 9.81 18.57 23.99
N PRO A 31 10.13 19.00 22.75
CA PRO A 31 9.22 19.88 22.04
C PRO A 31 7.94 19.09 21.78
N LEU A 32 6.79 19.66 22.16
CA LEU A 32 5.49 19.15 21.75
C LEU A 32 5.51 19.03 20.22
N ALA A 33 5.45 17.79 19.73
CA ALA A 33 5.50 17.50 18.31
C ALA A 33 4.15 17.85 17.69
N PHE A 34 3.96 19.15 17.38
CA PHE A 34 2.87 19.60 16.53
C PHE A 34 2.81 18.73 15.29
N ALA A 35 1.64 18.17 14.99
CA ALA A 35 1.44 17.28 13.86
C ALA A 35 1.85 18.00 12.54
N ARG A 36 3.05 17.68 12.04
CA ARG A 36 3.46 18.08 10.69
C ARG A 36 2.61 17.27 9.73
N ASN A 37 1.74 17.96 9.00
CA ASN A 37 0.73 17.35 8.15
C ASN A 37 1.30 16.88 6.81
N ASP A 38 2.49 16.27 6.85
CA ASP A 38 3.15 15.58 5.74
C ASP A 38 2.81 14.08 5.76
N ASN A 39 1.71 13.71 6.44
CA ASN A 39 1.13 12.37 6.40
C ASN A 39 0.65 12.08 4.97
N PRO A 40 0.93 10.90 4.40
CA PRO A 40 0.43 10.56 3.07
C PRO A 40 -1.09 10.48 3.08
N VAL A 41 -1.74 11.08 2.07
CA VAL A 41 -3.16 10.81 1.83
C VAL A 41 -3.32 9.33 1.50
N MET A 42 -4.18 8.67 2.27
CA MET A 42 -4.44 7.24 2.15
C MET A 42 -5.63 6.98 1.23
N MET A 43 -5.56 5.95 0.39
CA MET A 43 -6.73 5.42 -0.31
C MET A 43 -7.15 4.08 0.29
N GLN A 44 -8.35 4.01 0.86
CA GLN A 44 -8.96 2.72 1.17
C GLN A 44 -9.42 2.10 -0.15
N TRP A 45 -8.65 1.15 -0.68
CA TRP A 45 -8.80 0.60 -2.03
C TRP A 45 -9.42 -0.79 -1.97
N PHE A 46 -10.74 -0.86 -2.08
CA PHE A 46 -11.50 -2.10 -1.92
C PHE A 46 -12.16 -2.52 -3.24
N GLU A 47 -12.70 -3.75 -3.25
CA GLU A 47 -13.30 -4.36 -4.44
C GLU A 47 -12.36 -4.35 -5.66
N CYS A 48 -11.05 -4.50 -5.47
CA CYS A 48 -10.04 -4.55 -6.53
C CYS A 48 -9.16 -5.78 -6.35
N ARG A 49 -8.78 -6.48 -7.43
CA ARG A 49 -7.82 -7.59 -7.34
C ARG A 49 -6.40 -7.05 -7.23
N TRP A 50 -5.48 -7.83 -6.66
CA TRP A 50 -4.08 -7.46 -6.51
C TRP A 50 -3.40 -7.12 -7.85
N GLN A 51 -3.67 -7.91 -8.90
CA GLN A 51 -3.20 -7.65 -10.27
C GLN A 51 -3.73 -6.32 -10.84
N ASP A 52 -4.97 -5.95 -10.47
CA ASP A 52 -5.65 -4.77 -10.99
C ASP A 52 -5.15 -3.54 -10.22
N MET A 53 -4.89 -3.66 -8.92
CA MET A 53 -4.14 -2.65 -8.16
C MET A 53 -2.74 -2.43 -8.75
N GLU A 54 -1.96 -3.50 -8.97
CA GLU A 54 -0.62 -3.44 -9.57
C GLU A 54 -0.63 -2.65 -10.88
N ARG A 55 -1.58 -2.96 -11.79
CA ARG A 55 -1.76 -2.23 -13.07
C ARG A 55 -2.07 -0.73 -12.91
N ARG A 56 -2.67 -0.34 -11.78
CA ARG A 56 -3.21 1.01 -11.54
C ARG A 56 -2.35 1.89 -10.66
N ILE A 57 -1.25 1.39 -10.09
CA ILE A 57 -0.34 2.19 -9.27
C ILE A 57 0.22 3.42 -10.02
N PRO A 58 0.45 3.41 -11.35
CA PRO A 58 0.74 4.63 -12.10
C PRO A 58 -0.32 5.74 -11.96
N ASP A 59 -1.61 5.41 -11.96
CA ASP A 59 -2.68 6.40 -11.79
C ASP A 59 -2.77 6.89 -10.33
N PHE A 60 -2.60 5.97 -9.37
CA PHE A 60 -2.56 6.27 -7.93
C PHE A 60 -1.40 7.20 -7.59
N PHE A 61 -0.22 6.95 -8.16
CA PHE A 61 0.97 7.78 -8.02
C PHE A 61 0.73 9.18 -8.58
N VAL A 62 0.26 9.31 -9.83
CA VAL A 62 -0.05 10.60 -10.49
C VAL A 62 -1.15 11.38 -9.74
N ALA A 63 -2.13 10.69 -9.16
CA ALA A 63 -3.17 11.30 -8.32
C ALA A 63 -2.63 11.92 -7.01
N GLY A 64 -1.41 11.61 -6.60
CA GLY A 64 -0.75 12.19 -5.43
C GLY A 64 -0.96 11.42 -4.13
N TYR A 65 -1.59 10.25 -4.15
CA TYR A 65 -1.67 9.41 -2.94
C TYR A 65 -0.27 8.91 -2.52
N GLY A 66 -0.15 8.52 -1.25
CA GLY A 66 1.10 7.96 -0.69
C GLY A 66 0.91 6.74 0.20
N ALA A 67 -0.33 6.29 0.42
CA ALA A 67 -0.62 5.06 1.16
C ALA A 67 -1.93 4.41 0.70
N ILE A 68 -2.07 3.10 0.92
CA ILE A 68 -3.35 2.39 0.78
C ILE A 68 -3.77 1.74 2.09
N TRP A 69 -5.08 1.63 2.30
CA TRP A 69 -5.68 0.60 3.15
C TRP A 69 -6.25 -0.48 2.23
N ALA A 70 -5.59 -1.64 2.21
CA ALA A 70 -5.99 -2.83 1.47
C ALA A 70 -6.96 -3.70 2.28
N PRO A 71 -7.92 -4.40 1.64
CA PRO A 71 -8.84 -5.30 2.33
C PRO A 71 -8.13 -6.54 2.92
N PRO A 72 -8.81 -7.36 3.74
CA PRO A 72 -8.18 -8.50 4.40
C PRO A 72 -7.57 -9.48 3.38
N PRO A 73 -6.27 -9.81 3.48
CA PRO A 73 -5.59 -10.63 2.48
C PRO A 73 -5.72 -12.13 2.73
N SER A 74 -6.07 -12.53 3.95
CA SER A 74 -6.20 -13.92 4.39
C SER A 74 -7.45 -14.62 3.84
N LYS A 75 -7.40 -15.96 3.79
CA LYS A 75 -8.51 -16.80 3.36
C LYS A 75 -9.73 -16.62 4.25
N ALA A 76 -10.88 -16.36 3.64
CA ALA A 76 -12.21 -16.36 4.26
C ALA A 76 -12.96 -17.68 4.01
N ALA A 77 -14.12 -17.88 4.65
CA ALA A 77 -14.90 -19.12 4.46
C ALA A 77 -15.49 -19.29 3.05
N SER A 78 -15.49 -18.24 2.23
CA SER A 78 -15.78 -18.35 0.80
C SER A 78 -14.82 -17.50 -0.03
N SER A 79 -14.48 -17.98 -1.24
CA SER A 79 -13.62 -17.26 -2.19
C SER A 79 -14.24 -15.96 -2.71
N GLY A 80 -15.55 -15.77 -2.54
CA GLY A 80 -16.28 -14.54 -2.88
C GLY A 80 -16.51 -13.60 -1.70
N SER A 81 -15.91 -13.83 -0.52
CA SER A 81 -16.10 -12.97 0.66
C SER A 81 -15.23 -11.71 0.65
N ALA A 82 -15.67 -10.67 1.36
CA ALA A 82 -14.90 -9.44 1.58
C ALA A 82 -13.66 -9.66 2.47
N GLY A 83 -13.59 -10.76 3.22
CA GLY A 83 -12.41 -11.15 4.00
C GLY A 83 -12.57 -11.04 5.53
N TYR A 84 -13.61 -10.38 6.02
CA TYR A 84 -13.85 -10.18 7.46
C TYR A 84 -14.17 -11.49 8.20
N ASP A 85 -14.83 -12.44 7.55
CA ASP A 85 -15.07 -13.79 8.07
C ASP A 85 -13.83 -14.69 7.95
N VAL A 86 -12.69 -14.23 8.48
CA VAL A 86 -11.38 -14.88 8.34
C VAL A 86 -11.40 -16.35 8.77
N TRP A 87 -10.90 -17.22 7.90
CA TRP A 87 -10.86 -18.67 8.07
C TRP A 87 -9.46 -19.16 8.43
N ASP A 88 -8.47 -18.81 7.61
CA ASP A 88 -7.06 -19.12 7.84
C ASP A 88 -6.24 -17.87 7.58
N ARG A 89 -5.48 -17.44 8.60
CA ARG A 89 -4.67 -16.21 8.52
C ARG A 89 -3.44 -16.37 7.63
N PHE A 90 -2.88 -17.59 7.53
CA PHE A 90 -1.63 -17.85 6.80
C PHE A 90 -1.86 -18.30 5.34
N ASP A 91 -3.08 -18.68 4.95
CA ASP A 91 -3.44 -18.86 3.53
C ASP A 91 -3.80 -17.50 2.91
N LEU A 92 -2.89 -16.92 2.13
CA LEU A 92 -3.10 -15.68 1.37
C LEU A 92 -3.59 -15.92 -0.07
N GLY A 93 -4.05 -17.14 -0.38
CA GLY A 93 -4.51 -17.57 -1.69
C GLY A 93 -3.38 -18.07 -2.61
N ARG A 94 -3.71 -19.05 -3.44
CA ARG A 94 -2.81 -19.70 -4.41
C ARG A 94 -3.56 -20.08 -5.69
N PRO A 95 -2.89 -20.47 -6.79
CA PRO A 95 -3.57 -20.95 -7.99
C PRO A 95 -4.57 -22.07 -7.68
N GLY A 96 -5.74 -22.03 -8.33
CA GLY A 96 -6.87 -22.93 -8.05
C GLY A 96 -7.62 -22.68 -6.73
N SER A 97 -7.04 -21.97 -5.75
CA SER A 97 -7.70 -21.52 -4.52
C SER A 97 -7.24 -20.10 -4.14
N PRO A 98 -7.66 -19.07 -4.89
CA PRO A 98 -7.35 -17.68 -4.55
C PRO A 98 -8.19 -17.19 -3.37
N THR A 99 -7.89 -16.03 -2.83
CA THR A 99 -8.87 -15.21 -2.09
C THR A 99 -9.77 -14.46 -3.07
N ALA A 100 -10.68 -13.62 -2.58
CA ALA A 100 -11.45 -12.75 -3.45
C ALA A 100 -10.56 -11.79 -4.29
N TYR A 101 -9.39 -11.45 -3.75
CA TYR A 101 -8.50 -10.43 -4.30
C TYR A 101 -7.34 -11.00 -5.13
N GLY A 102 -6.96 -12.27 -4.93
CA GLY A 102 -5.95 -12.94 -5.77
C GLY A 102 -5.18 -14.06 -5.06
N THR A 103 -3.92 -14.22 -5.43
CA THR A 103 -2.94 -15.11 -4.80
C THR A 103 -1.90 -14.32 -4.00
N GLU A 104 -1.13 -15.01 -3.18
CA GLU A 104 0.04 -14.46 -2.48
C GLU A 104 1.06 -13.83 -3.47
N ALA A 105 1.30 -14.46 -4.62
CA ALA A 105 2.26 -13.97 -5.61
C ALA A 105 1.84 -12.63 -6.23
N TYR A 106 0.55 -12.48 -6.58
CA TYR A 106 0.03 -11.18 -7.03
C TYR A 106 0.03 -10.14 -5.90
N MET A 107 -0.21 -10.53 -4.65
CA MET A 107 -0.11 -9.62 -3.50
C MET A 107 1.33 -9.09 -3.34
N ARG A 108 2.33 -9.97 -3.38
CA ARG A 108 3.75 -9.58 -3.27
C ARG A 108 4.19 -8.65 -4.41
N ALA A 109 3.76 -8.91 -5.65
CA ALA A 109 4.08 -8.03 -6.78
C ALA A 109 3.45 -6.64 -6.65
N MET A 110 2.21 -6.57 -6.14
CA MET A 110 1.51 -5.31 -5.86
C MET A 110 2.17 -4.52 -4.72
N ILE A 111 2.61 -5.19 -3.64
CA ILE A 111 3.40 -4.56 -2.56
C ILE A 111 4.72 -4.00 -3.10
N GLY A 112 5.45 -4.78 -3.89
CA GLY A 112 6.69 -4.32 -4.53
C GLY A 112 6.49 -3.10 -5.43
N GLU A 113 5.34 -3.01 -6.11
CA GLU A 113 5.00 -1.89 -6.98
C GLU A 113 4.65 -0.62 -6.19
N LEU A 114 3.87 -0.75 -5.10
CA LEU A 114 3.60 0.36 -4.18
C LEU A 114 4.89 0.86 -3.55
N HIS A 115 5.75 -0.06 -3.11
CA HIS A 115 7.04 0.29 -2.55
C HIS A 115 7.86 1.06 -3.59
N GLN A 116 7.94 0.57 -4.83
CA GLN A 116 8.65 1.28 -5.89
C GLN A 116 8.05 2.67 -6.20
N SER A 117 6.73 2.86 -6.10
CA SER A 117 6.10 4.19 -6.20
C SER A 117 6.21 5.07 -4.94
N ASN A 118 7.10 4.73 -3.99
CA ASN A 118 7.22 5.34 -2.66
C ASN A 118 5.87 5.46 -1.94
N SER A 119 5.16 4.34 -1.86
CA SER A 119 3.81 4.28 -1.29
C SER A 119 3.72 3.17 -0.25
N LEU A 120 2.92 3.39 0.79
CA LEU A 120 2.79 2.50 1.94
C LEU A 120 1.56 1.59 1.79
N ILE A 121 1.65 0.34 2.25
CA ILE A 121 0.50 -0.56 2.39
C ILE A 121 0.13 -0.81 3.85
N TYR A 122 -1.12 -0.50 4.21
CA TYR A 122 -1.76 -0.93 5.44
C TYR A 122 -2.77 -2.03 5.12
N VAL A 123 -2.55 -3.24 5.63
CA VAL A 123 -3.48 -4.35 5.41
C VAL A 123 -4.54 -4.39 6.51
N ASP A 124 -5.78 -4.71 6.13
CA ASP A 124 -6.83 -4.99 7.09
C ASP A 124 -6.52 -6.29 7.86
N SER A 125 -6.71 -6.30 9.17
CA SER A 125 -6.29 -7.39 10.04
C SER A 125 -7.30 -7.66 11.15
N ILE A 126 -7.94 -8.83 11.04
CA ILE A 126 -8.94 -9.35 11.96
C ILE A 126 -8.23 -10.18 13.03
N LEU A 127 -8.17 -9.67 14.27
CA LEU A 127 -7.57 -10.38 15.41
C LEU A 127 -8.56 -10.67 16.55
N ASN A 128 -9.84 -10.24 16.44
CA ASN A 128 -10.86 -10.48 17.48
C ASN A 128 -11.63 -11.81 17.27
N HIS A 129 -11.99 -12.20 16.04
CA HIS A 129 -12.79 -13.40 15.77
C HIS A 129 -12.22 -14.29 14.66
N ASN A 130 -12.87 -15.44 14.44
CA ASN A 130 -12.82 -16.22 13.19
C ASN A 130 -14.21 -16.25 12.52
N SER A 131 -14.28 -16.85 11.32
CA SER A 131 -15.51 -17.09 10.57
C SER A 131 -16.64 -17.77 11.36
N GLY A 132 -17.87 -17.64 10.88
CA GLY A 132 -19.13 -17.88 11.61
C GLY A 132 -19.18 -19.18 12.42
N ARG A 133 -19.62 -19.09 13.69
CA ARG A 133 -19.57 -20.16 14.70
C ARG A 133 -20.15 -21.48 14.20
N GLN A 134 -19.28 -22.48 14.06
CA GLN A 134 -19.65 -23.85 13.71
C GLN A 134 -19.69 -24.75 14.95
N THR A 135 -20.77 -25.53 15.11
CA THR A 135 -20.98 -26.42 16.27
C THR A 135 -20.79 -27.91 15.96
N SER A 136 -20.74 -28.32 14.69
CA SER A 136 -20.92 -29.71 14.30
C SER A 136 -19.76 -30.63 14.67
N ALA A 137 -20.06 -31.90 14.94
CA ALA A 137 -19.07 -32.95 15.15
C ALA A 137 -18.19 -33.16 13.90
N SER A 138 -18.75 -33.02 12.70
CA SER A 138 -18.01 -33.16 11.44
C SER A 138 -17.00 -32.03 11.23
N PHE A 139 -17.33 -30.79 11.60
CA PHE A 139 -16.38 -29.68 11.53
C PHE A 139 -15.21 -29.86 12.51
N GLN A 140 -15.50 -30.32 13.73
CA GLN A 140 -14.44 -30.66 14.70
C GLN A 140 -13.57 -31.82 14.20
N ALA A 141 -14.16 -32.86 13.61
CA ALA A 141 -13.40 -33.96 12.99
C ALA A 141 -12.55 -33.49 11.80
N ALA A 142 -12.99 -32.47 11.06
CA ALA A 142 -12.22 -31.85 9.99
C ALA A 142 -11.01 -31.05 10.50
N GLY A 143 -10.93 -30.74 11.80
CA GLY A 143 -9.83 -30.01 12.43
C GLY A 143 -10.23 -28.66 13.04
N GLY A 144 -11.48 -28.23 12.87
CA GLY A 144 -11.94 -26.91 13.30
C GLY A 144 -11.36 -25.78 12.44
N TYR A 145 -11.17 -24.61 13.06
CA TYR A 145 -10.53 -23.47 12.41
C TYR A 145 -8.99 -23.64 12.39
N PRO A 146 -8.31 -23.45 11.25
CA PRO A 146 -6.86 -23.55 11.15
C PRO A 146 -6.10 -22.76 12.22
N GLY A 147 -5.20 -23.43 12.94
CA GLY A 147 -4.38 -22.85 14.01
C GLY A 147 -5.06 -22.63 15.37
N PHE A 148 -6.37 -22.82 15.50
CA PHE A 148 -7.10 -22.65 16.77
C PHE A 148 -7.65 -23.96 17.32
N TRP A 149 -7.37 -24.23 18.60
CA TRP A 149 -7.83 -25.45 19.25
C TRP A 149 -9.27 -25.29 19.74
N MET A 150 -10.16 -26.14 19.23
CA MET A 150 -11.59 -26.11 19.60
C MET A 150 -11.96 -27.04 20.76
N ALA A 151 -11.01 -27.66 21.46
CA ALA A 151 -11.28 -28.69 22.47
C ALA A 151 -12.31 -29.76 22.03
N PRO A 152 -12.04 -30.53 20.95
CA PRO A 152 -12.96 -31.56 20.47
C PRO A 152 -13.05 -32.73 21.48
N ALA A 153 -14.23 -33.36 21.57
CA ALA A 153 -14.40 -34.62 22.28
C ALA A 153 -13.87 -35.81 21.45
N ASN A 154 -13.69 -36.97 22.09
CA ASN A 154 -13.40 -38.23 21.40
C ASN A 154 -14.47 -39.29 21.73
N PRO A 155 -15.33 -39.69 20.77
CA PRO A 155 -15.47 -39.12 19.43
C PRO A 155 -16.00 -37.68 19.46
N PRO A 156 -15.83 -36.88 18.38
CA PRO A 156 -16.38 -35.53 18.31
C PRO A 156 -17.90 -35.51 18.44
N VAL A 157 -18.43 -34.48 19.12
CA VAL A 157 -19.87 -34.28 19.36
C VAL A 157 -20.27 -32.85 19.01
N ASN A 158 -21.55 -32.61 18.70
CA ASN A 158 -22.03 -31.26 18.46
C ASN A 158 -21.88 -30.40 19.72
N LYS A 159 -21.22 -29.25 19.62
CA LYS A 159 -21.04 -28.31 20.74
C LYS A 159 -22.31 -27.54 21.06
N THR A 160 -22.49 -27.28 22.34
CA THR A 160 -23.52 -26.42 22.94
C THR A 160 -22.89 -25.12 23.45
N PRO A 161 -23.69 -24.09 23.80
CA PRO A 161 -23.18 -22.86 24.42
C PRO A 161 -22.23 -23.10 25.59
N THR A 162 -22.57 -24.01 26.51
CA THR A 162 -21.78 -24.32 27.71
C THR A 162 -20.70 -25.40 27.53
N SER A 163 -20.40 -25.79 26.28
CA SER A 163 -19.28 -26.71 26.01
C SER A 163 -17.93 -26.05 26.28
N ASN A 164 -16.87 -26.86 26.44
CA ASN A 164 -15.51 -26.32 26.30
C ASN A 164 -15.29 -25.94 24.83
N TRP A 165 -14.97 -24.67 24.56
CA TRP A 165 -14.73 -24.13 23.22
C TRP A 165 -13.24 -23.95 22.87
N GLY A 166 -12.33 -24.27 23.81
CA GLY A 166 -10.89 -24.16 23.61
C GLY A 166 -10.43 -22.71 23.54
N ASP A 167 -9.90 -22.29 22.40
CA ASP A 167 -9.37 -20.93 22.15
C ASP A 167 -10.45 -19.88 21.82
N PHE A 168 -11.73 -20.24 21.94
CA PHE A 168 -12.87 -19.35 21.66
C PHE A 168 -13.76 -19.19 22.89
N HIS A 169 -14.43 -18.04 22.98
CA HIS A 169 -15.37 -17.82 24.08
C HIS A 169 -16.58 -18.75 23.98
N ALA A 170 -16.99 -19.25 25.16
CA ALA A 170 -18.18 -20.07 25.32
C ALA A 170 -19.43 -19.19 25.51
N GLY A 171 -20.60 -19.77 25.25
CA GLY A 171 -21.86 -19.18 25.65
C GLY A 171 -22.19 -19.44 27.12
N ASN A 172 -23.40 -19.07 27.52
CA ASN A 172 -23.97 -19.33 28.84
C ASN A 172 -25.17 -20.29 28.74
N ALA A 173 -25.84 -20.57 29.86
CA ALA A 173 -27.02 -21.45 29.88
C ALA A 173 -28.23 -20.91 29.06
N SER A 174 -28.25 -19.62 28.75
CA SER A 174 -29.26 -18.91 27.97
C SER A 174 -28.90 -18.75 26.48
N GLY A 175 -27.76 -19.28 26.02
CA GLY A 175 -27.34 -19.25 24.61
C GLY A 175 -25.90 -18.77 24.40
N TYR A 176 -25.52 -18.58 23.14
CA TYR A 176 -24.26 -17.92 22.79
C TYR A 176 -24.30 -16.44 23.19
N LEU A 177 -23.13 -15.92 23.56
CA LEU A 177 -22.93 -14.48 23.78
C LEU A 177 -22.76 -13.78 22.43
N GLN A 178 -23.11 -12.50 22.38
CA GLN A 178 -23.01 -11.64 21.19
C GLN A 178 -22.48 -10.26 21.56
N SER A 179 -21.83 -9.57 20.63
CA SER A 179 -21.26 -8.24 20.86
C SER A 179 -21.84 -7.12 19.97
N GLU A 180 -22.77 -7.42 19.05
CA GLU A 180 -23.41 -6.42 18.18
C GLU A 180 -24.63 -5.69 18.77
N ASN A 181 -25.26 -6.22 19.84
CA ASN A 181 -26.49 -5.68 20.40
C ASN A 181 -26.36 -5.41 21.93
N PRO A 182 -25.93 -4.19 22.32
CA PRO A 182 -25.75 -3.80 23.73
C PRO A 182 -26.98 -3.91 24.64
N ASN A 183 -28.18 -4.01 24.08
CA ASN A 183 -29.44 -4.13 24.84
C ASN A 183 -29.94 -5.60 24.91
N GLY A 184 -29.22 -6.56 24.31
CA GLY A 184 -29.59 -7.97 24.29
C GLY A 184 -29.25 -8.71 25.59
N SER A 185 -30.05 -9.70 25.97
CA SER A 185 -29.87 -10.46 27.22
C SER A 185 -28.60 -11.32 27.29
N ASN A 186 -27.98 -11.60 26.15
CA ASN A 186 -26.69 -12.32 26.03
C ASN A 186 -25.57 -11.38 25.51
N TYR A 187 -25.67 -10.08 25.74
CA TYR A 187 -24.61 -9.14 25.35
C TYR A 187 -23.36 -9.30 26.22
N ASP A 188 -22.21 -9.44 25.59
CA ASP A 188 -20.89 -9.21 26.19
C ASP A 188 -19.98 -8.61 25.10
N LEU A 189 -19.37 -7.45 25.36
CA LEU A 189 -18.52 -6.75 24.38
C LEU A 189 -17.22 -7.53 24.05
N LEU A 190 -16.71 -8.31 25.01
CA LEU A 190 -15.37 -8.91 24.97
C LEU A 190 -15.40 -10.44 25.00
N LYS A 191 -16.60 -11.05 24.95
CA LYS A 191 -16.80 -12.52 24.95
C LYS A 191 -17.91 -12.97 24.00
N GLY A 192 -18.42 -12.03 23.21
CA GLY A 192 -19.62 -12.20 22.41
C GLY A 192 -19.29 -12.23 20.94
N ASP A 193 -19.79 -13.25 20.25
CA ASP A 193 -19.66 -13.37 18.79
C ASP A 193 -20.08 -12.07 18.11
N LEU A 194 -19.28 -11.58 17.17
CA LEU A 194 -19.61 -10.38 16.40
C LEU A 194 -20.44 -10.78 15.18
N VAL A 195 -21.76 -10.61 15.22
CA VAL A 195 -22.66 -11.00 14.12
C VAL A 195 -22.49 -12.50 13.76
N ALA A 196 -22.44 -13.33 14.79
CA ALA A 196 -22.16 -14.78 14.75
C ALA A 196 -20.75 -15.20 14.28
N LEU A 197 -19.81 -14.27 14.03
CA LEU A 197 -18.39 -14.56 13.86
C LEU A 197 -17.80 -14.97 15.22
N ILE A 198 -17.10 -16.11 15.28
CA ILE A 198 -16.76 -16.75 16.56
C ILE A 198 -15.65 -16.00 17.29
N ASP A 199 -15.96 -15.52 18.49
CA ASP A 199 -15.07 -14.66 19.27
C ASP A 199 -13.88 -15.43 19.86
N ILE A 200 -12.66 -14.94 19.62
CA ILE A 200 -11.39 -15.56 20.06
C ILE A 200 -11.12 -15.16 21.50
N ALA A 201 -10.84 -16.14 22.37
CA ALA A 201 -10.47 -15.88 23.75
C ALA A 201 -8.96 -15.63 23.86
N GLN A 202 -8.52 -14.37 23.70
CA GLN A 202 -7.09 -14.03 23.62
C GLN A 202 -6.34 -14.38 24.92
N GLU A 203 -7.01 -14.47 26.07
CA GLU A 203 -6.43 -14.85 27.36
C GLU A 203 -6.11 -16.35 27.49
N THR A 204 -6.57 -17.19 26.55
CA THR A 204 -6.34 -18.64 26.60
C THR A 204 -4.88 -19.01 26.39
N ASN A 205 -4.40 -19.98 27.18
CA ASN A 205 -3.00 -20.39 27.22
C ASN A 205 -2.77 -21.84 26.75
N HIS A 206 -3.54 -22.32 25.77
CA HIS A 206 -3.36 -23.65 25.20
C HIS A 206 -2.15 -23.66 24.25
N GLN A 207 -1.09 -24.36 24.62
CA GLN A 207 0.22 -24.30 23.96
C GLN A 207 0.35 -25.39 22.89
N PHE A 208 0.50 -25.00 21.62
CA PHE A 208 0.64 -25.92 20.48
C PHE A 208 1.55 -25.35 19.38
N ILE A 209 2.20 -26.23 18.62
CA ILE A 209 2.66 -25.93 17.26
C ILE A 209 1.41 -25.83 16.39
N ARG A 210 0.95 -24.59 16.14
CA ARG A 210 -0.36 -24.27 15.54
C ARG A 210 -0.42 -24.37 14.02
N GLN A 211 0.72 -24.34 13.32
CA GLN A 211 0.85 -24.76 11.92
C GLN A 211 1.72 -26.02 11.91
N PRO A 212 1.15 -27.22 12.07
CA PRO A 212 1.94 -28.45 12.20
C PRO A 212 2.90 -28.69 11.04
N VAL A 213 4.14 -29.07 11.35
CA VAL A 213 5.21 -29.31 10.35
C VAL A 213 5.49 -30.80 10.18
N MET A 214 5.63 -31.54 11.29
CA MET A 214 6.05 -32.94 11.28
C MET A 214 4.96 -33.88 11.76
N VAL A 215 4.71 -34.97 11.02
CA VAL A 215 3.77 -36.03 11.41
C VAL A 215 4.22 -36.69 12.71
N GLY A 216 3.29 -36.88 13.65
CA GLY A 216 3.57 -37.57 14.92
C GLY A 216 4.23 -36.71 16.01
N ASN A 217 4.59 -35.45 15.75
CA ASN A 217 5.07 -34.55 16.80
C ASN A 217 3.94 -34.29 17.83
N PRO A 218 4.12 -34.62 19.12
CA PRO A 218 3.09 -34.49 20.15
C PRO A 218 2.78 -33.04 20.56
N ASP A 219 3.64 -32.09 20.22
CA ASP A 219 3.41 -30.66 20.47
C ASP A 219 2.52 -29.99 19.40
N ASN A 220 2.22 -30.68 18.29
CA ASN A 220 1.28 -30.19 17.28
C ASN A 220 -0.12 -29.97 17.86
N ILE A 221 -0.82 -28.95 17.36
CA ILE A 221 -2.28 -28.89 17.49
C ILE A 221 -2.90 -30.18 16.88
N PRO A 222 -3.91 -30.82 17.52
CA PRO A 222 -4.48 -32.05 17.02
C PRO A 222 -4.97 -31.95 15.56
N ALA A 223 -4.41 -32.79 14.70
CA ALA A 223 -4.70 -32.79 13.27
C ALA A 223 -6.12 -33.28 12.98
N GLY A 224 -6.80 -32.62 12.03
CA GLY A 224 -8.11 -33.02 11.53
C GLY A 224 -8.05 -33.84 10.25
N THR A 225 -9.21 -34.29 9.78
CA THR A 225 -9.32 -34.99 8.48
C THR A 225 -9.09 -34.06 7.28
N LEU A 226 -9.14 -32.73 7.47
CA LEU A 226 -8.93 -31.73 6.42
C LEU A 226 -7.89 -30.66 6.81
N TYR A 227 -8.10 -29.98 7.94
CA TYR A 227 -7.29 -28.87 8.45
C TYR A 227 -6.29 -29.32 9.53
N ASN A 228 -5.36 -28.43 9.88
CA ASN A 228 -4.31 -28.67 10.90
C ASN A 228 -3.46 -29.92 10.60
N LYS A 229 -3.28 -30.26 9.32
CA LYS A 229 -2.42 -31.37 8.90
C LYS A 229 -0.95 -30.95 8.94
N PRO A 230 -0.04 -31.84 9.39
CA PRO A 230 1.40 -31.62 9.25
C PRO A 230 1.82 -31.48 7.79
N ASP A 231 2.53 -30.40 7.49
CA ASP A 231 3.12 -30.10 6.18
C ASP A 231 4.51 -29.47 6.41
N PRO A 232 5.61 -30.06 5.90
CA PRO A 232 6.95 -29.48 6.02
C PRO A 232 7.06 -28.03 5.53
N ALA A 233 6.23 -27.61 4.57
CA ALA A 233 6.22 -26.24 4.06
C ALA A 233 5.71 -25.20 5.08
N ASN A 234 5.09 -25.63 6.17
CA ASN A 234 4.62 -24.74 7.24
C ASN A 234 5.74 -24.11 8.08
N THR A 235 7.00 -24.54 7.94
CA THR A 235 8.19 -23.90 8.56
C THR A 235 8.26 -22.41 8.25
N ARG A 236 7.88 -22.00 7.02
CA ARG A 236 7.82 -20.58 6.60
C ARG A 236 6.94 -19.67 7.45
N TYR A 237 6.03 -20.23 8.23
CA TYR A 237 5.15 -19.49 9.14
C TYR A 237 5.74 -19.33 10.55
N TYR A 238 6.99 -19.73 10.76
CA TYR A 238 7.72 -19.59 12.02
C TYR A 238 8.99 -18.74 11.88
N PRO A 239 9.36 -17.97 12.91
CA PRO A 239 10.68 -17.35 13.00
C PRO A 239 11.82 -18.37 13.00
N ASP A 240 13.00 -17.94 12.59
CA ASP A 240 14.24 -18.71 12.63
C ASP A 240 14.97 -18.39 13.95
N LEU A 241 15.12 -19.38 14.84
CA LEU A 241 15.70 -19.19 16.17
C LEU A 241 17.24 -19.14 16.15
N GLN A 242 17.87 -19.46 15.02
CA GLN A 242 19.30 -19.32 14.81
C GLN A 242 19.68 -17.86 14.50
N LEU A 243 18.75 -17.08 13.94
CA LEU A 243 18.92 -15.65 13.74
C LEU A 243 18.84 -14.86 15.07
N THR A 244 19.60 -13.78 15.15
CA THR A 244 19.70 -12.95 16.36
C THR A 244 18.35 -12.28 16.69
N PRO A 245 17.79 -12.47 17.91
CA PRO A 245 16.52 -11.89 18.28
C PRO A 245 16.60 -10.40 18.59
N MET A 246 15.47 -9.71 18.40
CA MET A 246 15.24 -8.36 18.89
C MET A 246 14.62 -8.41 20.30
N SER A 247 15.30 -7.82 21.28
CA SER A 247 14.72 -7.53 22.60
C SER A 247 13.82 -6.30 22.53
N VAL A 248 12.60 -6.41 23.08
CA VAL A 248 11.63 -5.30 23.17
C VAL A 248 11.16 -5.16 24.62
N THR A 249 11.31 -3.95 25.17
CA THR A 249 10.80 -3.58 26.50
C THR A 249 9.65 -2.60 26.33
N ASN A 250 8.41 -3.06 26.53
CA ASN A 250 7.22 -2.22 26.52
C ASN A 250 7.05 -1.56 27.91
N PRO A 251 6.99 -0.22 27.99
CA PRO A 251 6.88 0.51 29.26
C PRO A 251 5.51 0.39 29.94
N GLY A 252 4.51 -0.17 29.24
CA GLY A 252 3.10 -0.17 29.66
C GLY A 252 2.44 1.20 29.55
N LEU A 253 1.21 1.30 30.05
CA LEU A 253 0.42 2.52 30.11
C LEU A 253 -0.28 2.64 31.48
N PRO A 254 -0.77 3.82 31.89
CA PRO A 254 -1.61 3.95 33.09
C PRO A 254 -2.85 3.03 33.07
N ARG A 255 -3.44 2.78 31.89
CA ARG A 255 -4.59 1.87 31.70
C ARG A 255 -4.21 0.38 31.63
N THR A 256 -2.93 0.06 31.46
CA THR A 256 -2.39 -1.31 31.40
C THR A 256 -0.97 -1.28 31.96
N PRO A 257 -0.83 -1.20 33.30
CA PRO A 257 0.43 -0.90 33.95
C PRO A 257 1.36 -2.11 34.01
N GLY A 258 2.67 -1.84 34.07
CA GLY A 258 3.73 -2.85 34.15
C GLY A 258 4.72 -2.73 33.00
N THR A 259 5.92 -3.27 33.20
CA THR A 259 6.96 -3.33 32.16
C THR A 259 7.04 -4.75 31.62
N TRP A 260 6.88 -4.91 30.31
CA TRP A 260 6.79 -6.21 29.65
C TRP A 260 7.98 -6.40 28.71
N ASN A 261 8.70 -7.52 28.85
CA ASN A 261 9.90 -7.80 28.08
C ASN A 261 9.66 -8.98 27.15
N PHE A 262 10.01 -8.80 25.87
CA PHE A 262 9.87 -9.79 24.82
C PHE A 262 11.19 -9.99 24.08
N SER A 263 11.35 -11.18 23.51
CA SER A 263 12.45 -11.53 22.60
C SER A 263 11.83 -12.09 21.33
N PHE A 264 12.03 -11.39 20.21
CA PHE A 264 11.46 -11.76 18.92
C PHE A 264 12.55 -12.12 17.93
N HIS A 265 12.65 -13.41 17.59
CA HIS A 265 13.45 -13.85 16.46
C HIS A 265 12.81 -13.37 15.14
N PRO A 266 13.60 -13.00 14.11
CA PRO A 266 13.07 -12.61 12.81
C PRO A 266 12.66 -13.82 11.96
N TYR A 267 11.85 -13.56 10.93
CA TYR A 267 11.65 -14.53 9.85
C TYR A 267 12.87 -14.57 8.91
N ASN A 268 13.27 -15.76 8.50
CA ASN A 268 14.30 -15.93 7.49
C ASN A 268 13.68 -15.76 6.09
N THR A 269 13.94 -14.61 5.48
CA THR A 269 13.43 -14.26 4.13
C THR A 269 14.34 -14.70 2.99
N GLN A 270 15.50 -15.28 3.29
CA GLN A 270 16.42 -15.85 2.30
C GLN A 270 16.24 -17.37 2.19
N ASP A 271 16.01 -18.03 3.33
CA ASP A 271 15.58 -19.42 3.42
C ASP A 271 14.32 -19.53 4.31
N PRO A 272 13.12 -19.42 3.72
CA PRO A 272 11.87 -19.61 4.46
C PRO A 272 11.69 -21.02 5.02
N SER A 273 12.48 -22.01 4.60
CA SER A 273 12.39 -23.38 5.15
C SER A 273 13.08 -23.55 6.51
N ALA A 274 13.94 -22.59 6.89
CA ALA A 274 14.69 -22.59 8.15
C ALA A 274 13.88 -22.13 9.39
N GLY A 275 12.58 -21.85 9.25
CA GLY A 275 11.73 -21.44 10.38
C GLY A 275 11.48 -22.58 11.38
N ASP A 276 11.71 -22.31 12.67
CA ASP A 276 11.66 -23.29 13.76
C ASP A 276 10.26 -23.39 14.39
N PRO A 277 9.59 -24.56 14.34
CA PRO A 277 8.23 -24.70 14.87
C PRO A 277 8.17 -24.58 16.40
N VAL A 278 7.64 -23.46 16.90
CA VAL A 278 7.45 -23.19 18.32
C VAL A 278 6.01 -23.42 18.79
N LYS A 279 5.86 -23.68 20.09
CA LYS A 279 4.55 -23.70 20.75
C LYS A 279 4.08 -22.28 21.05
N ASP A 280 2.90 -21.95 20.55
CA ASP A 280 2.20 -20.69 20.82
C ASP A 280 0.88 -20.96 21.54
N ASN A 281 0.43 -19.96 22.31
CA ASN A 281 -0.98 -19.83 22.66
C ASN A 281 -1.74 -18.95 21.65
N THR A 282 -3.01 -18.67 21.93
CA THR A 282 -3.90 -17.88 21.09
C THR A 282 -3.36 -16.48 20.80
N THR A 283 -2.87 -15.77 21.83
CA THR A 283 -2.21 -14.47 21.64
C THR A 283 -0.91 -14.62 20.83
N GLY A 284 -0.09 -15.65 21.10
CA GLY A 284 1.14 -15.93 20.36
C GLY A 284 0.93 -16.16 18.86
N LEU A 285 -0.13 -16.89 18.47
CA LEU A 285 -0.52 -17.08 17.07
C LEU A 285 -0.81 -15.73 16.38
N LEU A 286 -1.59 -14.86 17.04
CA LEU A 286 -1.99 -13.55 16.51
C LEU A 286 -0.78 -12.61 16.40
N MET A 287 0.13 -12.63 17.39
CA MET A 287 1.42 -11.93 17.32
C MET A 287 2.27 -12.45 16.16
N ARG A 288 2.40 -13.78 16.00
CA ARG A 288 3.23 -14.41 14.98
C ARG A 288 2.74 -14.12 13.57
N PHE A 289 1.42 -14.12 13.34
CA PHE A 289 0.81 -13.64 12.09
C PHE A 289 1.12 -12.16 11.84
N THR A 290 0.93 -11.30 12.85
CA THR A 290 1.22 -9.86 12.74
C THR A 290 2.70 -9.61 12.42
N GLN A 291 3.60 -10.40 13.01
CA GLN A 291 5.03 -10.35 12.71
C GLN A 291 5.33 -10.81 11.29
N TRP A 292 4.76 -11.95 10.85
CA TRP A 292 4.97 -12.51 9.51
C TRP A 292 4.61 -11.51 8.41
N MET A 293 3.50 -10.80 8.56
CA MET A 293 3.07 -9.77 7.59
C MET A 293 4.08 -8.62 7.47
N LEU A 294 4.77 -8.24 8.55
CA LEU A 294 5.81 -7.20 8.54
C LEU A 294 7.19 -7.74 8.09
N ASP A 295 7.60 -8.89 8.61
CA ASP A 295 8.95 -9.43 8.41
C ASP A 295 9.11 -10.17 7.07
N ASP A 296 8.08 -10.87 6.57
CA ASP A 296 8.12 -11.60 5.28
C ASP A 296 7.39 -10.82 4.17
N LEU A 297 6.10 -10.49 4.34
CA LEU A 297 5.30 -9.79 3.31
C LEU A 297 5.67 -8.31 3.16
N LYS A 298 6.45 -7.74 4.08
CA LYS A 298 6.91 -6.34 4.10
C LYS A 298 5.77 -5.30 4.10
N VAL A 299 4.63 -5.58 4.73
CA VAL A 299 3.58 -4.54 4.86
C VAL A 299 4.07 -3.37 5.74
N ASP A 300 3.54 -2.17 5.53
CA ASP A 300 3.99 -0.95 6.22
C ASP A 300 3.21 -0.67 7.52
N GLY A 301 2.18 -1.47 7.80
CA GLY A 301 1.33 -1.37 8.98
C GLY A 301 -0.04 -2.01 8.78
N PHE A 302 -1.00 -1.62 9.61
CA PHE A 302 -2.28 -2.34 9.75
C PHE A 302 -3.47 -1.40 9.97
N ARG A 303 -4.61 -1.75 9.37
CA ARG A 303 -5.93 -1.38 9.90
C ARG A 303 -6.42 -2.56 10.75
N PHE A 304 -6.66 -2.33 12.04
CA PHE A 304 -7.19 -3.38 12.93
C PHE A 304 -8.71 -3.36 12.92
N ASP A 305 -9.31 -4.48 12.52
CA ASP A 305 -10.75 -4.66 12.44
C ASP A 305 -11.40 -4.81 13.82
N ALA A 306 -12.56 -4.15 13.98
CA ALA A 306 -13.42 -4.25 15.18
C ALA A 306 -12.63 -4.22 16.51
N ILE A 307 -11.67 -3.30 16.64
CA ILE A 307 -10.62 -3.31 17.68
C ILE A 307 -11.20 -3.33 19.11
N LYS A 308 -12.40 -2.78 19.30
CA LYS A 308 -13.11 -2.73 20.58
C LYS A 308 -13.63 -4.07 21.09
N HIS A 309 -13.70 -5.08 20.22
CA HIS A 309 -14.18 -6.43 20.52
C HIS A 309 -13.06 -7.37 20.99
N ALA A 310 -11.83 -6.85 21.17
CA ALA A 310 -10.75 -7.56 21.85
C ALA A 310 -10.24 -6.75 23.06
N PRO A 311 -9.73 -7.40 24.13
CA PRO A 311 -9.32 -6.71 25.34
C PRO A 311 -8.22 -5.66 25.14
N VAL A 312 -8.30 -4.51 25.82
CA VAL A 312 -7.30 -3.42 25.75
C VAL A 312 -5.87 -3.93 25.98
N TRP A 313 -5.67 -4.83 26.94
CA TRP A 313 -4.35 -5.38 27.27
C TRP A 313 -3.73 -6.18 26.12
N PHE A 314 -4.52 -6.80 25.24
CA PHE A 314 -4.02 -7.57 24.10
C PHE A 314 -3.29 -6.64 23.12
N TRP A 315 -3.92 -5.50 22.82
CA TRP A 315 -3.34 -4.46 21.98
C TRP A 315 -2.13 -3.78 22.64
N ASP A 316 -2.30 -3.30 23.88
CA ASP A 316 -1.31 -2.49 24.59
C ASP A 316 -0.05 -3.29 24.99
N ILE A 317 -0.17 -4.59 25.31
CA ILE A 317 0.96 -5.43 25.74
C ILE A 317 1.57 -6.19 24.59
N TYR A 318 0.76 -6.84 23.73
CA TYR A 318 1.28 -7.86 22.81
C TYR A 318 1.41 -7.33 21.38
N ILE A 319 0.34 -6.76 20.81
CA ILE A 319 0.37 -6.27 19.43
C ILE A 319 1.31 -5.07 19.29
N ASP A 320 1.24 -4.08 20.18
CA ASP A 320 2.18 -2.95 20.15
C ASP A 320 3.64 -3.40 20.29
N SER A 321 3.93 -4.46 21.06
CA SER A 321 5.29 -4.96 21.27
C SER A 321 5.85 -5.72 20.08
N VAL A 322 5.04 -6.52 19.38
CA VAL A 322 5.55 -7.28 18.22
C VAL A 322 5.87 -6.37 17.03
N ILE A 323 5.08 -5.30 16.84
CA ILE A 323 5.27 -4.32 15.77
C ILE A 323 6.30 -3.22 16.09
N HIS A 324 6.66 -3.02 17.36
CA HIS A 324 7.60 -1.98 17.78
C HIS A 324 8.94 -2.10 17.02
N ASN A 325 9.37 -1.01 16.37
CA ASN A 325 10.60 -0.95 15.56
C ASN A 325 10.78 -2.12 14.55
N ARG A 326 9.66 -2.65 14.04
CA ARG A 326 9.67 -3.79 13.12
C ARG A 326 9.80 -3.40 11.65
N ARG A 327 9.11 -2.31 11.23
CA ARG A 327 9.12 -1.84 9.84
C ARG A 327 10.50 -1.30 9.47
N VAL A 328 11.04 -1.75 8.34
CA VAL A 328 12.25 -1.18 7.74
C VAL A 328 11.86 -0.10 6.74
N THR A 329 12.47 1.07 6.87
CA THR A 329 12.33 2.21 5.94
C THR A 329 13.27 2.07 4.74
N PRO A 330 13.03 2.78 3.62
CA PRO A 330 13.92 2.72 2.46
C PRO A 330 15.38 3.12 2.77
N ASP A 331 15.61 3.98 3.76
CA ASP A 331 16.95 4.34 4.26
C ASP A 331 17.50 3.37 5.33
N GLY A 332 16.93 2.17 5.43
CA GLY A 332 17.42 1.07 6.27
C GLY A 332 17.11 1.18 7.76
N ARG A 333 16.57 2.31 8.25
CA ARG A 333 16.18 2.44 9.66
C ARG A 333 14.98 1.56 9.99
N ARG A 334 14.97 1.07 11.22
CA ARG A 334 13.80 0.44 11.84
C ARG A 334 12.91 1.50 12.51
N VAL A 335 11.60 1.40 12.30
CA VAL A 335 10.57 2.28 12.89
C VAL A 335 9.35 1.48 13.33
N THR A 336 8.61 1.96 14.33
CA THR A 336 7.27 1.44 14.62
C THR A 336 6.33 1.79 13.46
N PRO A 337 5.64 0.82 12.84
CA PRO A 337 4.70 1.08 11.74
C PRO A 337 3.51 1.90 12.23
N TYR A 338 2.90 2.66 11.31
CA TYR A 338 1.61 3.30 11.59
C TYR A 338 0.50 2.24 11.58
N THR A 339 -0.36 2.27 12.59
CA THR A 339 -1.53 1.40 12.67
C THR A 339 -2.75 2.18 13.10
N PHE A 340 -3.95 1.72 12.76
CA PHE A 340 -5.18 2.36 13.20
C PHE A 340 -6.31 1.36 13.38
N GLY A 341 -7.07 1.49 14.47
CA GLY A 341 -8.19 0.61 14.79
C GLY A 341 -9.53 1.15 14.31
N GLU A 342 -10.45 0.26 13.97
CA GLU A 342 -11.87 0.58 13.94
C GLU A 342 -12.51 0.40 15.32
N SER A 343 -12.86 1.52 15.95
CA SER A 343 -13.61 1.54 17.20
C SER A 343 -14.93 2.27 17.00
N VAL A 344 -16.02 1.51 16.86
CA VAL A 344 -17.38 2.06 16.71
C VAL A 344 -17.92 2.47 18.09
N GLU A 345 -17.31 3.51 18.66
CA GLU A 345 -17.60 4.07 19.98
C GLU A 345 -17.45 5.59 19.98
N SER A 346 -17.83 6.23 21.09
CA SER A 346 -17.56 7.67 21.28
C SER A 346 -16.06 7.98 21.21
N ALA A 347 -15.71 9.17 20.70
CA ALA A 347 -14.32 9.61 20.58
C ALA A 347 -13.55 9.51 21.90
N SER A 348 -14.12 9.99 23.01
CA SER A 348 -13.50 9.90 24.34
C SER A 348 -13.27 8.46 24.81
N TRP A 349 -14.13 7.49 24.44
CA TRP A 349 -13.91 6.09 24.79
C TRP A 349 -12.77 5.49 23.96
N SER A 350 -12.79 5.71 22.64
CA SER A 350 -11.79 5.18 21.72
C SER A 350 -10.40 5.76 21.99
N TRP A 351 -10.32 7.03 22.39
CA TRP A 351 -9.08 7.67 22.86
C TRP A 351 -8.54 6.96 24.10
N ASN A 352 -9.35 6.89 25.16
CA ASN A 352 -8.93 6.33 26.45
C ASN A 352 -8.60 4.83 26.38
N ASN A 353 -9.15 4.06 25.44
CA ASN A 353 -9.02 2.59 25.43
C ASN A 353 -8.30 2.00 24.20
N MET A 354 -8.29 2.65 23.03
CA MET A 354 -7.90 2.03 21.75
C MET A 354 -6.79 2.75 20.97
N ALA A 355 -6.53 4.02 21.24
CA ALA A 355 -5.39 4.75 20.69
C ALA A 355 -4.16 4.69 21.60
N ARG A 356 -2.96 4.80 21.01
CA ARG A 356 -1.66 4.93 21.71
C ARG A 356 -0.59 5.49 20.75
N LYS A 357 -0.14 6.72 20.99
CA LYS A 357 1.08 7.29 20.38
C LYS A 357 1.97 7.88 21.49
N ASP A 358 3.02 7.16 21.85
CA ASP A 358 3.89 7.47 23.01
C ASP A 358 5.39 7.31 22.70
N GLY A 359 5.75 7.17 21.41
CA GLY A 359 7.11 6.87 20.96
C GLY A 359 7.49 5.38 21.04
N PHE A 360 6.75 4.57 21.80
CA PHE A 360 6.81 3.11 21.73
C PHE A 360 5.88 2.60 20.63
N ALA A 361 4.58 2.95 20.73
CA ALA A 361 3.55 2.62 19.76
C ALA A 361 3.17 3.82 18.86
N ASN A 362 2.56 3.51 17.72
CA ASN A 362 1.99 4.47 16.78
C ASN A 362 0.62 3.96 16.27
N ARG A 363 -0.32 3.82 17.21
CA ARG A 363 -1.66 3.26 16.99
C ARG A 363 -2.74 4.32 17.16
N ASP A 364 -3.52 4.51 16.10
CA ASP A 364 -4.56 5.52 15.96
C ASP A 364 -5.96 4.87 15.94
N CYS A 365 -7.01 5.66 15.68
CA CYS A 365 -8.36 5.16 15.41
C CYS A 365 -9.01 5.86 14.20
N LEU A 366 -9.96 5.17 13.57
CA LEU A 366 -10.87 5.80 12.61
C LEU A 366 -11.70 6.89 13.30
N ASP A 367 -11.80 8.07 12.68
CA ASP A 367 -12.65 9.15 13.19
C ASP A 367 -14.14 8.89 12.88
N MET A 368 -14.74 8.02 13.68
CA MET A 368 -16.13 7.58 13.50
C MET A 368 -17.14 8.69 13.81
N SER A 369 -16.84 9.56 14.79
CA SER A 369 -17.72 10.65 15.19
C SER A 369 -17.70 11.80 14.15
N GLY A 370 -16.52 12.24 13.70
CA GLY A 370 -16.39 13.25 12.65
C GLY A 370 -16.93 12.78 11.30
N SER A 371 -16.64 11.53 10.89
CA SER A 371 -17.19 10.97 9.63
C SER A 371 -18.71 10.79 9.66
N GLY A 372 -19.30 10.53 10.84
CA GLY A 372 -20.75 10.50 11.05
C GLY A 372 -21.38 11.87 10.78
N GLU A 373 -20.89 12.92 11.44
CA GLU A 373 -21.43 14.27 11.26
C GLU A 373 -21.21 14.84 9.85
N LEU A 374 -20.10 14.51 9.17
CA LEU A 374 -19.90 14.87 7.76
C LEU A 374 -20.98 14.26 6.84
N ARG A 375 -21.39 13.02 7.10
CA ARG A 375 -22.49 12.37 6.35
C ARG A 375 -23.86 12.91 6.75
N ASN A 376 -24.07 13.26 8.02
CA ASN A 376 -25.29 13.93 8.47
C ASN A 376 -25.47 15.29 7.78
N LEU A 377 -24.39 16.08 7.70
CA LEU A 377 -24.35 17.36 6.98
C LEU A 377 -24.67 17.18 5.48
N LEU A 378 -24.04 16.20 4.82
CA LEU A 378 -24.28 15.90 3.41
C LEU A 378 -25.74 15.52 3.12
N ASN A 379 -26.34 14.72 4.01
CA ASN A 379 -27.74 14.30 3.92
C ASN A 379 -28.72 15.44 4.23
N ALA A 380 -28.34 16.39 5.10
CA ALA A 380 -29.12 17.61 5.36
C ALA A 380 -29.14 18.55 4.15
N GLY A 381 -28.00 18.83 3.52
CA GLY A 381 -27.90 19.58 2.26
C GLY A 381 -28.30 21.06 2.34
N GLY A 382 -27.79 21.80 3.32
CA GLY A 382 -28.16 23.19 3.62
C GLY A 382 -29.12 23.36 4.79
N PHE A 383 -29.35 22.29 5.56
CA PHE A 383 -30.13 22.32 6.81
C PHE A 383 -29.32 21.83 8.03
N GLY A 384 -28.01 21.63 7.86
CA GLY A 384 -27.09 21.19 8.92
C GLY A 384 -26.30 22.34 9.54
N SER A 385 -25.15 22.01 10.13
CA SER A 385 -24.18 22.98 10.62
C SER A 385 -22.78 22.39 10.67
N TRP A 386 -21.79 23.10 10.11
CA TRP A 386 -20.38 22.74 10.26
C TRP A 386 -19.90 22.80 11.71
N GLN A 387 -20.60 23.52 12.59
CA GLN A 387 -20.28 23.51 14.02
C GLN A 387 -20.38 22.11 14.64
N ASN A 388 -21.33 21.28 14.18
CA ASN A 388 -21.49 19.92 14.67
C ASN A 388 -20.30 19.04 14.25
N VAL A 389 -19.90 19.14 12.96
CA VAL A 389 -18.71 18.46 12.41
C VAL A 389 -17.46 18.83 13.21
N VAL A 390 -17.20 20.13 13.38
CA VAL A 390 -16.02 20.64 14.09
C VAL A 390 -15.96 20.14 15.54
N ASN A 391 -17.11 20.00 16.20
CA ASN A 391 -17.24 19.52 17.58
C ASN A 391 -17.21 17.98 17.73
N ALA A 392 -17.27 17.22 16.62
CA ALA A 392 -17.40 15.77 16.65
C ALA A 392 -16.10 15.00 16.34
N HIS A 393 -15.07 15.68 15.85
CA HIS A 393 -13.82 15.02 15.46
C HIS A 393 -13.10 14.32 16.61
N PHE A 394 -12.59 13.12 16.34
CA PHE A 394 -11.84 12.28 17.30
C PHE A 394 -10.69 13.02 17.99
N ASP A 395 -9.98 13.87 17.23
CA ASP A 395 -8.90 14.75 17.67
C ASP A 395 -9.27 15.55 18.94
N LEU A 396 -10.50 16.08 19.05
CA LEU A 396 -10.95 16.82 20.24
C LEU A 396 -10.95 16.02 21.56
N ALA A 397 -10.86 14.69 21.49
CA ALA A 397 -10.89 13.83 22.67
C ALA A 397 -9.55 13.76 23.42
N ASP A 398 -8.41 14.15 22.82
CA ASP A 398 -7.10 14.05 23.47
C ASP A 398 -6.73 15.28 24.30
N ASP A 399 -6.68 16.46 23.68
CA ASP A 399 -6.24 17.73 24.28
C ASP A 399 -7.26 18.87 24.13
N GLY A 400 -8.36 18.62 23.40
CA GLY A 400 -9.44 19.58 23.16
C GLY A 400 -9.22 20.51 21.95
N PHE A 401 -8.19 20.26 21.13
CA PHE A 401 -7.91 21.02 19.91
C PHE A 401 -8.18 20.18 18.65
N ASN A 402 -8.27 20.87 17.50
CA ASN A 402 -8.29 20.26 16.17
C ASN A 402 -6.91 20.49 15.54
N ASN A 403 -5.88 19.79 16.03
CA ASN A 403 -4.47 19.98 15.65
C ASN A 403 -3.87 18.81 14.84
N GLY A 404 -4.56 17.67 14.75
CA GLY A 404 -4.17 16.49 13.98
C GLY A 404 -3.29 15.48 14.73
N THR A 405 -3.24 15.49 16.05
CA THR A 405 -2.56 14.47 16.86
C THR A 405 -3.20 13.10 16.69
N PHE A 406 -4.53 13.03 16.53
CA PHE A 406 -5.28 11.77 16.46
C PHE A 406 -6.43 11.78 15.45
N GLY A 407 -6.71 10.60 14.90
CA GLY A 407 -7.85 10.35 14.01
C GLY A 407 -7.47 10.18 12.56
N VAL A 408 -7.96 9.08 11.98
CA VAL A 408 -7.99 8.89 10.53
C VAL A 408 -9.27 9.52 9.98
N ASN A 409 -9.12 10.74 9.48
CA ASN A 409 -10.16 11.59 8.94
C ASN A 409 -10.72 11.02 7.63
N HIS A 410 -12.04 10.90 7.54
CA HIS A 410 -12.72 10.41 6.35
C HIS A 410 -14.18 10.85 6.31
N VAL A 411 -14.78 10.80 5.12
CA VAL A 411 -16.24 10.90 4.94
C VAL A 411 -16.89 9.51 4.89
N PHE A 412 -16.23 8.55 4.23
CA PHE A 412 -16.79 7.23 3.91
C PHE A 412 -15.83 6.08 4.25
N SER A 413 -16.38 4.89 4.46
CA SER A 413 -15.68 3.59 4.54
C SER A 413 -16.49 2.49 3.85
N HIS A 414 -15.98 1.27 3.82
CA HIS A 414 -16.72 0.13 3.27
C HIS A 414 -18.02 -0.21 4.03
N ASP A 415 -18.07 0.00 5.35
CA ASP A 415 -19.30 -0.11 6.16
C ASP A 415 -20.17 1.13 6.11
N ASN A 416 -19.60 2.27 5.76
CA ASN A 416 -20.20 3.59 5.91
C ASN A 416 -20.04 4.39 4.60
N GLY A 417 -20.35 3.74 3.49
CA GLY A 417 -20.13 4.24 2.14
C GLY A 417 -21.13 5.31 1.67
N SER A 418 -20.88 5.80 0.46
CA SER A 418 -21.74 6.75 -0.28
C SER A 418 -23.06 6.12 -0.75
N LYS A 419 -23.07 4.81 -1.01
CA LYS A 419 -24.25 4.07 -1.48
C LYS A 419 -24.23 2.60 -1.07
N GLY A 420 -25.40 2.03 -0.82
CA GLY A 420 -25.60 0.61 -0.51
C GLY A 420 -25.86 0.34 0.98
N ASP A 421 -26.40 -0.85 1.24
CA ASP A 421 -26.81 -1.33 2.57
C ASP A 421 -25.89 -2.43 3.12
N GLY A 422 -25.04 -3.02 2.29
CA GLY A 422 -24.19 -4.17 2.65
C GLY A 422 -24.77 -5.54 2.29
N GLY A 423 -26.05 -5.61 1.88
CA GLY A 423 -26.73 -6.86 1.51
C GLY A 423 -26.73 -7.16 0.01
N SER A 424 -26.34 -6.20 -0.82
CA SER A 424 -26.31 -6.36 -2.29
C SER A 424 -25.24 -5.49 -2.96
N ALA A 425 -24.92 -5.79 -4.22
CA ALA A 425 -24.00 -5.01 -5.04
C ALA A 425 -24.44 -3.54 -5.12
N PRO A 426 -23.71 -2.59 -4.51
CA PRO A 426 -24.20 -1.22 -4.39
C PRO A 426 -24.19 -0.51 -5.75
N ALA A 427 -25.23 0.28 -6.04
CA ALA A 427 -25.30 1.13 -7.24
C ALA A 427 -24.21 2.22 -7.22
N ASN A 428 -23.85 2.77 -8.39
CA ASN A 428 -22.94 3.92 -8.45
C ASN A 428 -23.56 5.14 -7.72
N PRO A 429 -22.78 5.91 -6.95
CA PRO A 429 -23.27 7.07 -6.22
C PRO A 429 -23.57 8.24 -7.16
N THR A 430 -24.57 9.04 -6.79
CA THR A 430 -24.82 10.36 -7.40
C THR A 430 -23.71 11.37 -7.07
N VAL A 431 -23.65 12.50 -7.79
CA VAL A 431 -22.74 13.63 -7.49
C VAL A 431 -22.89 14.09 -6.04
N ARG A 432 -24.13 14.13 -5.52
CA ARG A 432 -24.39 14.40 -4.10
C ARG A 432 -23.74 13.36 -3.19
N GLU A 433 -23.99 12.09 -3.44
CA GLU A 433 -23.49 10.99 -2.60
C GLU A 433 -21.95 10.87 -2.61
N MET A 434 -21.25 11.46 -3.59
CA MET A 434 -19.78 11.56 -3.58
C MET A 434 -19.23 12.63 -2.59
N GLY A 435 -20.04 13.60 -2.18
CA GLY A 435 -19.74 14.49 -1.05
C GLY A 435 -18.49 15.36 -1.19
N TYR A 436 -18.21 15.92 -2.37
CA TYR A 436 -16.91 16.57 -2.64
C TYR A 436 -16.56 17.73 -1.69
N ALA A 437 -17.53 18.53 -1.24
CA ALA A 437 -17.28 19.59 -0.24
C ALA A 437 -16.78 19.02 1.11
N MET A 438 -17.28 17.85 1.52
CA MET A 438 -16.83 17.15 2.71
C MET A 438 -15.43 16.55 2.49
N GLN A 439 -15.14 16.03 1.30
CA GLN A 439 -13.79 15.57 0.93
C GLN A 439 -12.78 16.71 0.96
N ALA A 440 -13.13 17.89 0.43
CA ALA A 440 -12.30 19.08 0.47
C ALA A 440 -12.00 19.52 1.91
N TYR A 441 -13.01 19.51 2.78
CA TYR A 441 -12.82 19.76 4.20
C TYR A 441 -11.86 18.74 4.86
N THR A 442 -12.09 17.42 4.67
CA THR A 442 -11.23 16.38 5.29
C THR A 442 -9.81 16.38 4.75
N LEU A 443 -9.61 16.68 3.47
CA LEU A 443 -8.29 16.74 2.84
C LEU A 443 -7.55 18.03 3.19
N MET A 444 -8.24 19.13 3.53
CA MET A 444 -7.56 20.39 3.85
C MET A 444 -7.36 20.64 5.34
N ARG A 445 -7.92 19.84 6.25
CA ARG A 445 -7.65 19.93 7.70
C ARG A 445 -6.39 19.14 8.14
N THR A 446 -6.05 19.27 9.41
CA THR A 446 -4.95 18.55 10.08
C THR A 446 -5.31 17.08 10.35
N GLY A 447 -4.30 16.21 10.40
CA GLY A 447 -4.44 14.78 10.72
C GLY A 447 -4.33 13.88 9.48
N VAL A 448 -4.31 12.57 9.69
CA VAL A 448 -4.24 11.58 8.59
C VAL A 448 -5.57 11.56 7.85
N ALA A 449 -5.58 11.81 6.55
CA ALA A 449 -6.79 11.80 5.73
C ALA A 449 -6.85 10.55 4.83
N LYS A 450 -8.05 9.95 4.69
CA LYS A 450 -8.30 8.89 3.69
C LYS A 450 -9.50 9.17 2.78
N VAL A 451 -9.36 8.77 1.53
CA VAL A 451 -10.46 8.67 0.55
C VAL A 451 -10.85 7.20 0.40
N TYR A 452 -12.15 6.91 0.34
CA TYR A 452 -12.63 5.55 0.10
C TYR A 452 -12.91 5.31 -1.39
N HIS A 453 -12.27 4.29 -1.98
CA HIS A 453 -12.48 3.86 -3.35
C HIS A 453 -12.92 2.39 -3.40
N ASN A 454 -14.08 2.15 -4.00
CA ASN A 454 -14.61 0.82 -4.31
C ASN A 454 -14.49 0.62 -5.82
N ALA A 455 -13.59 -0.27 -6.24
CA ALA A 455 -13.22 -0.44 -7.65
C ALA A 455 -14.17 -1.36 -8.45
N ARG A 456 -15.10 -2.06 -7.77
CA ARG A 456 -16.12 -2.95 -8.36
C ARG A 456 -15.61 -4.14 -9.19
N GLY A 457 -14.34 -4.52 -9.03
CA GLY A 457 -13.67 -5.61 -9.74
C GLY A 457 -13.87 -7.01 -9.16
N ILE A 458 -14.52 -7.15 -8.01
CA ILE A 458 -14.77 -8.48 -7.40
C ILE A 458 -16.18 -8.98 -7.73
N PRO A 459 -16.32 -10.11 -8.44
CA PRO A 459 -17.62 -10.75 -8.64
C PRO A 459 -18.01 -11.50 -7.36
N ARG A 460 -19.12 -11.09 -6.72
CA ARG A 460 -19.71 -11.77 -5.57
C ARG A 460 -21.13 -12.22 -5.90
N SER A 461 -21.62 -13.28 -5.26
CA SER A 461 -22.97 -13.83 -5.46
C SER A 461 -23.87 -13.72 -4.23
N GLY A 462 -23.34 -13.22 -3.10
CA GLY A 462 -24.01 -13.13 -1.81
C GLY A 462 -23.00 -12.82 -0.69
N GLY A 463 -23.49 -12.78 0.55
CA GLY A 463 -22.69 -12.37 1.71
C GLY A 463 -22.64 -10.85 1.88
N PHE A 464 -21.63 -10.36 2.60
CA PHE A 464 -21.41 -8.93 2.82
C PHE A 464 -20.83 -8.26 1.58
N TRP A 465 -21.44 -7.14 1.18
CA TRP A 465 -20.99 -6.30 0.07
C TRP A 465 -20.45 -4.96 0.59
N PRO A 466 -19.14 -4.71 0.48
CA PRO A 466 -18.56 -3.38 0.71
C PRO A 466 -19.35 -2.29 -0.03
N ARG A 467 -19.83 -1.28 0.71
CA ARG A 467 -20.63 -0.16 0.17
C ARG A 467 -19.81 0.65 -0.83
N GLN A 468 -20.44 1.51 -1.65
CA GLN A 468 -19.68 2.36 -2.57
C GLN A 468 -18.87 3.43 -1.85
N GLY A 469 -17.79 3.87 -2.48
CA GLY A 469 -16.98 5.01 -2.05
C GLY A 469 -17.16 6.22 -2.96
N VAL A 470 -16.11 7.03 -3.09
CA VAL A 470 -16.03 8.04 -4.14
C VAL A 470 -15.54 7.37 -5.42
N SER A 471 -16.35 7.44 -6.47
CA SER A 471 -16.06 6.74 -7.71
C SER A 471 -14.91 7.39 -8.50
N THR A 472 -14.75 8.71 -8.38
CA THR A 472 -13.74 9.53 -9.08
C THR A 472 -12.39 9.63 -8.35
N SER A 473 -12.14 8.80 -7.32
CA SER A 473 -10.89 8.81 -6.54
C SER A 473 -9.61 8.69 -7.36
N LEU A 474 -9.66 7.96 -8.49
CA LEU A 474 -8.54 7.82 -9.43
C LEU A 474 -8.70 8.67 -10.72
N GLY A 475 -9.51 9.73 -10.68
CA GLY A 475 -9.59 10.72 -11.77
C GLY A 475 -10.56 10.41 -12.91
N TRP A 476 -11.46 9.43 -12.76
CA TRP A 476 -12.37 8.97 -13.80
C TRP A 476 -13.80 8.79 -13.30
N ASN A 477 -14.80 9.24 -14.06
CA ASN A 477 -16.22 9.04 -13.75
C ASN A 477 -16.77 7.75 -14.42
N PRO A 478 -17.06 6.67 -13.66
CA PRO A 478 -17.59 5.43 -14.21
C PRO A 478 -19.10 5.43 -14.45
N ALA A 479 -19.84 6.50 -14.10
CA ALA A 479 -21.30 6.53 -14.09
C ALA A 479 -21.89 7.65 -14.97
N SER A 480 -22.98 7.35 -15.69
CA SER A 480 -23.76 8.39 -16.38
C SER A 480 -24.56 9.19 -15.36
N GLN A 481 -24.33 10.51 -15.27
CA GLN A 481 -25.09 11.39 -14.38
C GLN A 481 -25.60 12.63 -15.13
N PRO A 482 -26.71 13.26 -14.69
CA PRO A 482 -27.17 14.52 -15.27
C PRO A 482 -26.08 15.61 -15.19
N GLY A 483 -25.59 16.08 -16.33
CA GLY A 483 -24.49 17.06 -16.42
C GLY A 483 -23.07 16.46 -16.48
N PHE A 484 -22.88 15.18 -16.13
CA PHE A 484 -21.58 14.51 -16.15
C PHE A 484 -21.68 13.20 -16.95
N PRO A 485 -21.23 13.20 -18.22
CA PRO A 485 -21.30 12.00 -19.07
C PRO A 485 -20.53 10.83 -18.45
N GLN A 486 -20.99 9.60 -18.73
CA GLN A 486 -20.25 8.41 -18.34
C GLN A 486 -18.93 8.33 -19.10
N GLY A 487 -17.87 7.91 -18.42
CA GLY A 487 -16.61 7.62 -19.07
C GLY A 487 -15.85 8.88 -19.49
N THR A 488 -15.89 9.91 -18.65
CA THR A 488 -15.04 11.11 -18.77
C THR A 488 -14.03 11.17 -17.64
N PRO A 489 -12.88 11.83 -17.83
CA PRO A 489 -12.03 12.26 -16.73
C PRO A 489 -12.83 13.15 -15.76
N ASP A 490 -12.58 13.00 -14.46
CA ASP A 490 -13.04 13.92 -13.42
C ASP A 490 -11.92 14.06 -12.37
N PRO A 491 -11.15 15.16 -12.41
CA PRO A 491 -10.02 15.34 -11.51
C PRO A 491 -10.41 15.88 -10.12
N SER A 492 -11.70 16.02 -9.78
CA SER A 492 -12.14 16.70 -8.55
C SER A 492 -11.43 16.19 -7.29
N ILE A 493 -11.35 14.87 -7.10
CA ILE A 493 -10.65 14.27 -5.96
C ILE A 493 -9.14 14.34 -6.12
N THR A 494 -8.59 13.97 -7.28
CA THR A 494 -7.13 13.92 -7.49
C THR A 494 -6.50 15.32 -7.43
N THR A 495 -7.25 16.37 -7.74
CA THR A 495 -6.87 17.77 -7.48
C THR A 495 -6.84 18.07 -5.99
N LEU A 496 -7.87 17.71 -5.21
CA LEU A 496 -7.86 17.91 -3.75
C LEU A 496 -6.72 17.14 -3.04
N VAL A 497 -6.40 15.92 -3.49
CA VAL A 497 -5.25 15.13 -2.99
C VAL A 497 -3.93 15.83 -3.28
N ARG A 498 -3.71 16.30 -4.52
CA ARG A 498 -2.51 17.08 -4.88
C ARG A 498 -2.41 18.38 -4.07
N LEU A 499 -3.53 19.10 -3.90
CA LEU A 499 -3.56 20.33 -3.11
C LEU A 499 -3.26 20.09 -1.62
N HIS A 500 -3.64 18.94 -1.05
CA HIS A 500 -3.22 18.57 0.31
C HIS A 500 -1.69 18.50 0.40
N ASN A 501 -1.04 17.78 -0.52
CA ASN A 501 0.42 17.65 -0.54
C ASN A 501 1.13 19.01 -0.77
N TRP A 502 0.55 19.89 -1.58
CA TRP A 502 1.15 21.17 -1.96
C TRP A 502 0.99 22.25 -0.89
N TYR A 503 -0.15 22.29 -0.20
CA TYR A 503 -0.56 23.40 0.68
C TYR A 503 -0.95 23.01 2.11
N GLY A 504 -1.32 21.77 2.38
CA GLY A 504 -2.04 21.33 3.57
C GLY A 504 -1.24 21.26 4.87
N ARG A 505 -0.30 22.19 5.11
CA ARG A 505 0.60 22.24 6.27
C ARG A 505 0.18 23.28 7.31
N GLY A 506 0.60 23.08 8.56
CA GLY A 506 0.38 24.03 9.66
C GLY A 506 -0.95 23.83 10.41
N GLU A 507 -1.21 24.70 11.38
CA GLU A 507 -2.41 24.74 12.23
C GLU A 507 -3.69 24.84 11.38
N PHE A 508 -4.77 24.20 11.84
CA PHE A 508 -6.12 24.38 11.29
C PHE A 508 -6.84 25.51 12.03
N ASN A 509 -7.16 26.59 11.32
CA ASN A 509 -7.71 27.82 11.91
C ASN A 509 -9.01 28.25 11.22
N ILE A 510 -10.16 28.06 11.87
CA ILE A 510 -11.48 28.50 11.38
C ILE A 510 -11.61 30.01 11.60
N ILE A 511 -11.97 30.75 10.55
CA ILE A 511 -11.99 32.21 10.55
C ILE A 511 -13.36 32.84 10.29
N ASN A 512 -14.45 32.05 10.22
CA ASN A 512 -15.83 32.56 10.14
C ASN A 512 -16.11 33.70 11.13
N GLY A 513 -15.70 33.56 12.40
CA GLY A 513 -15.91 34.55 13.45
C GLY A 513 -15.25 35.92 13.24
N THR A 514 -14.39 36.06 12.22
CA THR A 514 -13.82 37.36 11.82
C THR A 514 -14.74 38.17 10.89
N ASP A 515 -15.74 37.53 10.29
CA ASP A 515 -16.81 38.19 9.54
C ASP A 515 -17.84 38.77 10.52
N ILE A 516 -17.79 40.09 10.72
CA ILE A 516 -18.70 40.82 11.62
C ILE A 516 -20.14 40.91 11.10
N VAL A 517 -20.40 40.53 9.85
CA VAL A 517 -21.72 40.56 9.21
C VAL A 517 -22.35 39.15 9.23
N ASN A 518 -21.57 38.12 8.89
CA ASN A 518 -22.05 36.74 8.88
C ASN A 518 -21.02 35.74 9.45
N PRO A 519 -20.88 35.65 10.78
CA PRO A 519 -19.97 34.69 11.42
C PRO A 519 -20.51 33.25 11.42
N SER A 520 -21.67 32.99 10.81
CA SER A 520 -22.37 31.69 10.91
C SER A 520 -21.61 30.55 10.24
N LEU A 521 -21.61 29.40 10.93
CA LEU A 521 -21.12 28.09 10.49
C LEU A 521 -22.25 27.14 10.04
N ALA A 522 -23.49 27.64 9.88
CA ALA A 522 -24.60 26.81 9.40
C ALA A 522 -24.30 26.21 8.02
N ASP A 523 -24.24 27.06 6.98
CA ASP A 523 -24.05 26.62 5.60
C ASP A 523 -22.58 26.50 5.17
N VAL A 524 -21.76 27.45 5.64
CA VAL A 524 -20.40 27.69 5.11
C VAL A 524 -19.37 27.65 6.24
N ILE A 525 -18.30 26.89 6.03
CA ILE A 525 -17.07 26.98 6.82
C ILE A 525 -15.96 27.61 5.96
N VAL A 526 -15.23 28.55 6.56
CA VAL A 526 -14.02 29.17 6.00
C VAL A 526 -12.90 29.02 7.01
N PHE A 527 -11.82 28.39 6.59
CA PHE A 527 -10.64 28.17 7.42
C PHE A 527 -9.36 28.40 6.62
N GLU A 528 -8.29 28.72 7.32
CA GLU A 528 -6.96 28.74 6.76
C GLU A 528 -6.09 27.64 7.39
N ARG A 529 -5.07 27.21 6.66
CA ARG A 529 -3.96 26.44 7.20
C ARG A 529 -2.77 27.37 7.35
N ARG A 530 -2.15 27.42 8.54
CA ARG A 530 -1.16 28.46 8.86
C ARG A 530 0.00 27.98 9.75
N LYS A 531 1.15 28.61 9.58
CA LYS A 531 2.30 28.48 10.45
C LYS A 531 2.29 29.57 11.51
N ASN A 532 2.42 29.18 12.78
CA ASN A 532 2.81 30.08 13.86
C ASN A 532 4.31 30.36 13.79
N LEU A 533 4.67 31.64 13.71
CA LEU A 533 6.06 32.12 13.61
C LEU A 533 6.61 32.60 14.97
N GLY A 534 5.81 32.50 16.03
CA GLY A 534 6.10 33.07 17.35
C GLY A 534 5.67 34.52 17.48
N GLY A 535 5.66 35.05 18.71
CA GLY A 535 5.33 36.45 18.99
C GLY A 535 3.91 36.88 18.58
N GLY A 536 2.98 35.93 18.40
CA GLY A 536 1.63 36.19 17.87
C GLY A 536 1.58 36.42 16.35
N GLN A 537 2.68 36.18 15.63
CA GLN A 537 2.74 36.26 14.18
C GLN A 537 2.42 34.91 13.55
N TYR A 538 1.66 34.95 12.46
CA TYR A 538 1.28 33.78 11.68
C TYR A 538 1.52 34.06 10.20
N SER A 539 1.85 33.01 9.44
CA SER A 539 1.83 33.03 7.98
C SER A 539 0.90 31.92 7.47
N ALA A 540 -0.07 32.28 6.64
CA ALA A 540 -0.97 31.30 6.05
C ALA A 540 -0.34 30.61 4.82
N ASN A 541 -0.83 29.40 4.59
CA ASN A 541 -0.44 28.50 3.50
C ASN A 541 -1.56 28.43 2.46
N VAL A 542 -2.81 28.24 2.91
CA VAL A 542 -4.01 28.13 2.06
C VAL A 542 -5.25 28.59 2.82
N LEU A 543 -6.21 29.15 2.08
CA LEU A 543 -7.55 29.53 2.52
C LEU A 543 -8.57 28.61 1.84
N VAL A 544 -9.48 28.02 2.61
CA VAL A 544 -10.46 27.04 2.11
C VAL A 544 -11.85 27.47 2.52
N GLY A 545 -12.79 27.38 1.58
CA GLY A 545 -14.22 27.56 1.83
C GLY A 545 -14.99 26.32 1.40
N CYS A 546 -15.87 25.81 2.25
CA CYS A 546 -16.79 24.71 1.94
C CYS A 546 -18.23 25.11 2.27
N ASN A 547 -19.19 24.68 1.45
CA ASN A 547 -20.61 25.03 1.51
C ASN A 547 -21.47 23.76 1.34
N ASP A 548 -22.36 23.47 2.28
CA ASP A 548 -23.20 22.26 2.26
C ASP A 548 -24.52 22.44 1.48
N ARG A 549 -24.88 23.67 1.10
CA ARG A 549 -26.17 23.99 0.49
C ARG A 549 -26.38 23.32 -0.86
N TRP A 550 -27.55 22.69 -1.01
CA TRP A 550 -27.94 21.94 -2.21
C TRP A 550 -28.93 22.69 -3.13
N ASP A 551 -28.78 24.01 -3.22
CA ASP A 551 -29.45 24.90 -4.18
C ASP A 551 -28.43 25.71 -5.00
N SER A 552 -28.87 26.72 -5.76
CA SER A 552 -28.01 27.47 -6.69
C SER A 552 -27.57 28.84 -6.20
N GLY A 553 -26.41 29.27 -6.72
CA GLY A 553 -25.76 30.53 -6.39
C GLY A 553 -24.49 30.29 -5.59
N TYR A 554 -24.09 31.28 -4.81
CA TYR A 554 -22.93 31.24 -3.93
C TYR A 554 -23.30 31.82 -2.56
N ASP A 555 -22.45 31.59 -1.57
CA ASP A 555 -22.48 32.28 -0.29
C ASP A 555 -21.15 32.98 -0.05
N GLN A 556 -21.21 34.15 0.60
CA GLN A 556 -20.07 35.04 0.77
C GLN A 556 -19.65 35.11 2.24
N ARG A 557 -18.35 35.28 2.49
CA ARG A 557 -17.80 35.67 3.80
C ARG A 557 -16.69 36.73 3.62
N SER A 558 -16.65 37.72 4.50
CA SER A 558 -15.64 38.77 4.55
C SER A 558 -14.71 38.55 5.75
N VAL A 559 -13.75 37.63 5.60
CA VAL A 559 -12.88 37.15 6.68
C VAL A 559 -11.54 37.89 6.74
N THR A 560 -10.97 37.98 7.95
CA THR A 560 -9.59 38.42 8.20
C THR A 560 -8.67 37.19 8.21
N THR A 561 -7.59 37.23 7.43
CA THR A 561 -6.65 36.11 7.25
C THR A 561 -5.28 36.38 7.88
N SER A 562 -4.47 35.33 8.04
CA SER A 562 -3.07 35.45 8.45
C SER A 562 -2.13 35.81 7.30
N PHE A 563 -2.60 35.88 6.05
CA PHE A 563 -1.78 36.31 4.91
C PHE A 563 -1.33 37.79 5.01
N PRO A 564 -0.15 38.15 4.47
CA PRO A 564 0.26 39.54 4.35
C PRO A 564 -0.65 40.37 3.44
N PRO A 565 -0.85 41.68 3.69
CA PRO A 565 -1.50 42.59 2.76
C PRO A 565 -0.85 42.57 1.37
N GLY A 566 -1.67 42.68 0.33
CA GLY A 566 -1.25 42.61 -1.08
C GLY A 566 -0.99 41.19 -1.59
N THR A 567 -1.09 40.15 -0.75
CA THR A 567 -0.95 38.75 -1.21
C THR A 567 -2.07 38.42 -2.19
N ARG A 568 -1.68 37.89 -3.36
CA ARG A 568 -2.58 37.32 -4.37
C ARG A 568 -2.76 35.83 -4.07
N LEU A 569 -4.00 35.41 -3.89
CA LEU A 569 -4.40 34.02 -3.67
C LEU A 569 -5.17 33.55 -4.91
N ILE A 570 -4.65 32.53 -5.59
CA ILE A 570 -5.25 31.95 -6.82
C ILE A 570 -6.22 30.84 -6.42
N GLU A 571 -7.38 30.76 -7.08
CA GLU A 571 -8.30 29.62 -6.93
C GLU A 571 -7.68 28.38 -7.61
N MET A 572 -7.43 27.32 -6.84
CA MET A 572 -6.64 26.16 -7.25
C MET A 572 -7.48 24.91 -7.56
N THR A 573 -8.80 24.93 -7.34
CA THR A 573 -9.68 23.79 -7.69
C THR A 573 -10.11 23.80 -9.15
N GLY A 574 -10.08 24.98 -9.79
CA GLY A 574 -10.60 25.22 -11.15
C GLY A 574 -12.09 25.58 -11.15
N ASN A 575 -12.73 25.69 -9.97
CA ASN A 575 -14.16 25.96 -9.85
C ASN A 575 -14.53 27.39 -10.27
N ALA A 576 -13.63 28.36 -10.12
CA ALA A 576 -13.86 29.73 -10.64
C ALA A 576 -13.89 29.77 -12.18
N THR A 577 -13.07 28.94 -12.83
CA THR A 577 -12.96 28.88 -14.30
C THR A 577 -13.92 27.90 -14.97
N ASP A 578 -14.58 27.02 -14.21
CA ASP A 578 -15.51 26.03 -14.74
C ASP A 578 -16.90 26.65 -14.90
N ALA A 579 -17.29 26.94 -16.15
CA ALA A 579 -18.59 27.54 -16.48
C ALA A 579 -19.81 26.70 -16.06
N THR A 580 -19.62 25.43 -15.64
CA THR A 580 -20.67 24.60 -15.02
C THR A 580 -20.91 24.98 -13.56
N VAL A 581 -19.85 25.39 -12.85
CA VAL A 581 -19.85 25.78 -11.43
C VAL A 581 -20.09 27.28 -11.30
N ASP A 582 -19.46 28.09 -12.15
CA ASP A 582 -19.55 29.54 -12.14
C ASP A 582 -19.85 30.13 -13.53
N PRO A 583 -21.11 30.05 -14.00
CA PRO A 583 -21.51 30.59 -15.31
C PRO A 583 -21.49 32.13 -15.38
N ASN A 584 -21.38 32.83 -14.25
CA ASN A 584 -21.50 34.29 -14.17
C ASN A 584 -20.17 34.99 -13.82
N ASN A 585 -19.09 34.23 -13.57
CA ASN A 585 -17.84 34.73 -13.02
C ASN A 585 -18.03 35.40 -11.64
N ASP A 586 -18.92 34.83 -10.82
CA ASP A 586 -19.24 35.28 -9.46
C ASP A 586 -18.15 34.89 -8.44
N ILE A 587 -17.39 33.82 -8.67
CA ILE A 587 -16.22 33.39 -7.91
C ILE A 587 -15.00 34.08 -8.53
N ALA A 588 -14.11 34.64 -7.70
CA ALA A 588 -12.92 35.32 -8.20
C ALA A 588 -11.80 34.31 -8.50
N ASP A 589 -11.19 34.35 -9.68
CA ASP A 589 -9.98 33.56 -9.98
C ASP A 589 -8.82 33.91 -9.02
N VAL A 590 -8.78 35.18 -8.59
CA VAL A 590 -7.76 35.71 -7.69
C VAL A 590 -8.38 36.60 -6.62
N LEU A 591 -8.15 36.25 -5.35
CA LEU A 591 -8.39 37.14 -4.21
C LEU A 591 -7.13 37.94 -3.90
N VAL A 592 -7.29 39.24 -3.62
CA VAL A 592 -6.19 40.09 -3.14
C VAL A 592 -6.46 40.46 -1.68
N VAL A 593 -5.52 40.12 -0.80
CA VAL A 593 -5.60 40.42 0.63
C VAL A 593 -5.45 41.93 0.84
N ASP A 594 -6.40 42.57 1.49
CA ASP A 594 -6.41 44.04 1.65
C ASP A 594 -5.43 44.54 2.73
N ALA A 595 -5.35 45.87 2.90
CA ALA A 595 -4.50 46.52 3.90
C ALA A 595 -4.83 46.13 5.37
N SER A 596 -6.04 45.63 5.62
CA SER A 596 -6.53 45.12 6.91
C SER A 596 -6.47 43.58 7.01
N ARG A 597 -5.78 42.92 6.06
CA ARG A 597 -5.70 41.46 5.89
C ARG A 597 -7.02 40.76 5.58
N LYS A 598 -8.03 41.49 5.12
CA LYS A 598 -9.33 40.92 4.76
C LYS A 598 -9.37 40.43 3.33
N VAL A 599 -10.20 39.43 3.10
CA VAL A 599 -10.66 38.97 1.78
C VAL A 599 -12.16 38.75 1.82
N THR A 600 -12.83 39.05 0.72
CA THR A 600 -14.21 38.62 0.50
C THR A 600 -14.18 37.35 -0.35
N ILE A 601 -14.36 36.20 0.29
CA ILE A 601 -14.42 34.90 -0.37
C ILE A 601 -15.89 34.59 -0.71
N ARG A 602 -16.12 34.11 -1.93
CA ARG A 602 -17.38 33.54 -2.37
C ARG A 602 -17.18 32.05 -2.61
N ILE A 603 -18.07 31.24 -2.03
CA ILE A 603 -18.05 29.79 -2.10
C ILE A 603 -19.31 29.38 -2.87
N PRO A 604 -19.20 28.64 -4.00
CA PRO A 604 -20.36 28.17 -4.73
C PRO A 604 -21.22 27.27 -3.84
N ARG A 605 -22.53 27.26 -4.10
CA ARG A 605 -23.43 26.19 -3.65
C ARG A 605 -23.27 24.99 -4.59
N ASN A 606 -23.94 23.88 -4.30
CA ASN A 606 -23.66 22.62 -5.00
C ASN A 606 -24.39 22.43 -6.35
N ARG A 607 -25.10 23.46 -6.85
CA ARG A 607 -25.88 23.40 -8.10
C ARG A 607 -25.81 24.66 -8.95
N THR A 608 -25.92 24.48 -10.26
CA THR A 608 -26.14 25.56 -11.25
C THR A 608 -27.45 25.32 -12.00
N GLY A 609 -28.52 25.99 -11.57
CA GLY A 609 -29.87 25.77 -12.08
C GLY A 609 -30.34 24.33 -11.84
N ALA A 610 -30.47 23.56 -12.92
CA ALA A 610 -30.84 22.14 -12.86
C ALA A 610 -29.63 21.19 -12.74
N VAL A 611 -28.40 21.66 -12.95
CA VAL A 611 -27.18 20.83 -12.91
C VAL A 611 -26.70 20.68 -11.47
N GLU A 612 -26.48 19.46 -11.02
CA GLU A 612 -25.87 19.15 -9.72
C GLU A 612 -24.38 18.83 -9.91
N HIS A 613 -23.50 19.74 -9.50
CA HIS A 613 -22.04 19.55 -9.63
C HIS A 613 -21.37 19.17 -8.30
N GLY A 614 -22.02 19.37 -7.15
CA GLY A 614 -21.49 18.98 -5.84
C GLY A 614 -20.16 19.64 -5.46
N ARG A 615 -19.71 20.62 -6.25
CA ARG A 615 -18.46 21.36 -6.04
C ARG A 615 -18.68 22.62 -5.20
N GLY A 616 -19.41 22.50 -4.09
CA GLY A 616 -19.60 23.57 -3.11
C GLY A 616 -18.35 23.84 -2.27
N TYR A 617 -17.20 24.07 -2.92
CA TYR A 617 -15.93 24.33 -2.26
C TYR A 617 -14.97 25.14 -3.15
N VAL A 618 -14.00 25.80 -2.53
CA VAL A 618 -12.92 26.56 -3.19
C VAL A 618 -11.65 26.46 -2.35
N VAL A 619 -10.48 26.44 -3.00
CA VAL A 619 -9.17 26.36 -2.33
C VAL A 619 -8.27 27.46 -2.91
N TYR A 620 -8.01 28.49 -2.11
CA TYR A 620 -7.22 29.66 -2.48
C TYR A 620 -5.83 29.62 -1.86
N GLY A 621 -4.78 29.60 -2.67
CA GLY A 621 -3.39 29.58 -2.21
C GLY A 621 -2.53 30.65 -2.88
N PRO A 622 -1.45 31.13 -2.25
CA PRO A 622 -0.40 31.84 -2.97
C PRO A 622 0.14 30.96 -4.09
N ALA A 623 0.37 31.51 -5.27
CA ALA A 623 0.81 30.75 -6.44
C ALA A 623 2.07 29.90 -6.18
N ILE A 624 1.95 28.57 -6.24
CA ILE A 624 3.11 27.69 -6.37
C ILE A 624 3.65 27.73 -7.81
N PRO A 625 4.93 27.39 -8.07
CA PRO A 625 5.48 27.33 -9.42
C PRO A 625 4.64 26.45 -10.34
N ASP A 626 4.58 26.79 -11.62
CA ASP A 626 4.02 25.93 -12.66
C ASP A 626 5.12 25.47 -13.61
N GLY A 627 4.85 24.54 -14.52
CA GLY A 627 5.87 24.06 -15.45
C GLY A 627 5.49 22.82 -16.24
N THR A 628 6.46 22.32 -17.00
CA THR A 628 6.34 21.06 -17.76
C THR A 628 7.55 20.19 -17.47
N LEU A 629 7.27 18.97 -16.99
CA LEU A 629 8.23 17.89 -16.80
C LEU A 629 8.33 17.08 -18.10
N ALA A 630 9.53 16.85 -18.59
CA ALA A 630 9.83 16.03 -19.75
C ALA A 630 10.99 15.07 -19.45
N LEU A 631 11.00 13.94 -20.16
CA LEU A 631 12.10 12.98 -20.15
C LEU A 631 12.71 12.93 -21.56
N THR A 632 14.04 12.88 -21.67
CA THR A 632 14.71 12.63 -22.97
C THR A 632 14.84 11.13 -23.25
N ASN A 633 15.27 10.77 -24.46
CA ASN A 633 15.55 9.39 -24.87
C ASN A 633 14.35 8.41 -24.73
N VAL A 634 13.14 8.95 -24.81
CA VAL A 634 11.89 8.18 -24.88
C VAL A 634 11.83 7.44 -26.22
N SER A 635 11.99 6.11 -26.17
CA SER A 635 12.02 5.23 -27.35
C SER A 635 10.62 4.88 -27.84
N ALA A 636 9.67 4.72 -26.93
CA ALA A 636 8.27 4.43 -27.19
C ALA A 636 7.38 4.99 -26.05
N THR A 637 6.07 4.77 -26.16
CA THR A 637 5.11 5.09 -25.09
C THR A 637 4.11 3.95 -24.97
N LEU A 638 4.00 3.34 -23.79
CA LEU A 638 2.90 2.42 -23.48
C LEU A 638 1.60 3.24 -23.42
N PRO A 639 0.62 3.01 -24.32
CA PRO A 639 -0.62 3.78 -24.35
C PRO A 639 -1.42 3.57 -23.05
N ALA A 640 -2.36 4.47 -22.76
CA ALA A 640 -3.37 4.21 -21.72
C ALA A 640 -4.22 2.98 -22.11
N ASP A 641 -4.80 2.30 -21.12
CA ASP A 641 -5.61 1.11 -21.37
C ASP A 641 -6.91 1.44 -22.13
N ASP A 642 -7.28 0.53 -23.03
CA ASP A 642 -8.38 0.68 -23.98
C ASP A 642 -9.69 1.09 -23.27
N PRO A 643 -10.37 2.19 -23.71
CA PRO A 643 -11.69 2.56 -23.19
C PRO A 643 -12.78 1.49 -23.32
N ALA A 644 -12.60 0.47 -24.17
CA ALA A 644 -13.49 -0.69 -24.24
C ALA A 644 -13.38 -1.63 -23.01
N ILE A 645 -12.34 -1.52 -22.18
CA ILE A 645 -12.23 -2.27 -20.92
C ILE A 645 -13.25 -1.71 -19.92
N THR A 646 -14.37 -2.40 -19.79
CA THR A 646 -15.51 -2.02 -18.92
C THR A 646 -15.23 -2.18 -17.43
N SER A 647 -14.21 -2.94 -17.05
CA SER A 647 -13.76 -3.06 -15.67
C SER A 647 -12.93 -1.83 -15.27
N PHE A 648 -13.57 -0.87 -14.59
CA PHE A 648 -12.88 0.30 -14.05
C PHE A 648 -11.84 -0.03 -12.96
N ALA A 649 -11.83 -1.27 -12.45
CA ALA A 649 -10.79 -1.74 -11.54
C ALA A 649 -9.44 -1.83 -12.25
N SER A 650 -9.36 -2.40 -13.45
CA SER A 650 -8.10 -2.79 -14.10
C SER A 650 -7.53 -1.79 -15.11
N ARG A 651 -8.29 -0.75 -15.50
CA ARG A 651 -7.93 0.14 -16.61
C ARG A 651 -6.99 1.31 -16.22
N ARG A 652 -5.70 1.24 -16.58
CA ARG A 652 -4.71 2.33 -16.45
C ARG A 652 -5.09 3.54 -17.33
N LEU A 653 -5.10 4.73 -16.76
CA LEU A 653 -5.52 5.97 -17.44
C LEU A 653 -4.35 6.78 -18.00
N ASN A 654 -3.17 6.74 -17.36
CA ASN A 654 -2.01 7.51 -17.77
C ASN A 654 -1.11 6.72 -18.74
N PRO A 655 -0.71 7.27 -19.91
CA PRO A 655 0.30 6.68 -20.78
C PRO A 655 1.69 6.76 -20.13
N ILE A 656 2.58 5.81 -20.44
CA ILE A 656 3.90 5.69 -19.80
C ILE A 656 5.01 5.82 -20.86
N PRO A 657 5.92 6.81 -20.77
CA PRO A 657 7.10 6.86 -21.63
C PRO A 657 8.04 5.68 -21.35
N VAL A 658 8.63 5.11 -22.40
CA VAL A 658 9.56 3.99 -22.35
C VAL A 658 10.98 4.49 -22.60
N ILE A 659 11.95 4.05 -21.79
CA ILE A 659 13.38 4.38 -21.91
C ILE A 659 14.16 3.09 -22.14
N SER A 660 14.71 2.94 -23.36
CA SER A 660 15.60 1.82 -23.72
C SER A 660 17.08 2.18 -23.77
N SER A 661 17.39 3.47 -23.59
CA SER A 661 18.77 3.98 -23.52
C SER A 661 19.39 3.71 -22.14
N PRO A 662 20.71 3.45 -22.03
CA PRO A 662 21.39 3.39 -20.74
C PRO A 662 21.40 4.73 -19.98
N THR A 663 21.07 5.84 -20.64
CA THR A 663 20.91 7.16 -20.00
C THR A 663 19.70 7.91 -20.52
N PHE A 664 19.10 8.74 -19.67
CA PHE A 664 18.10 9.75 -20.02
C PHE A 664 18.29 11.00 -19.16
N MET A 665 17.59 12.09 -19.48
CA MET A 665 17.54 13.27 -18.61
C MET A 665 16.13 13.51 -18.10
N ILE A 666 16.03 13.84 -16.81
CA ILE A 666 14.87 14.53 -16.23
C ILE A 666 15.02 16.00 -16.57
N GLN A 667 14.00 16.62 -17.20
CA GLN A 667 14.00 18.04 -17.53
C GLN A 667 12.71 18.70 -17.03
N LEU A 668 12.83 19.67 -16.13
CA LEU A 668 11.73 20.53 -15.71
C LEU A 668 11.98 21.97 -16.18
N THR A 669 11.03 22.50 -16.94
CA THR A 669 10.95 23.93 -17.27
C THR A 669 9.84 24.55 -16.45
N THR A 670 10.17 25.48 -15.56
CA THR A 670 9.22 26.18 -14.69
C THR A 670 8.82 27.54 -15.25
N VAL A 671 7.61 27.98 -14.90
CA VAL A 671 7.13 29.35 -15.09
C VAL A 671 6.56 29.88 -13.77
N ASN A 672 6.45 31.21 -13.68
CA ASN A 672 5.84 31.85 -12.53
C ASN A 672 4.33 31.52 -12.48
N GLY A 673 3.90 30.79 -11.44
CA GLY A 673 2.52 30.33 -11.30
C GLY A 673 1.49 31.41 -10.96
N ASP A 674 1.89 32.69 -10.89
CA ASP A 674 0.97 33.83 -10.88
C ASP A 674 1.07 34.58 -12.23
N PRO A 675 0.19 34.30 -13.20
CA PRO A 675 0.20 34.96 -14.51
C PRO A 675 0.00 36.47 -14.44
N GLY A 676 -0.50 37.00 -13.32
CA GLY A 676 -0.67 38.44 -13.08
C GLY A 676 0.48 39.09 -12.30
N SER A 677 1.54 38.35 -11.96
CA SER A 677 2.69 38.92 -11.24
C SER A 677 3.61 39.69 -12.19
N GLY A 678 3.85 40.97 -11.87
CA GLY A 678 4.84 41.79 -12.58
C GLY A 678 6.31 41.46 -12.27
N SER A 679 6.59 40.39 -11.51
CA SER A 679 7.97 39.97 -11.20
C SER A 679 8.05 38.50 -10.75
N ASN A 680 9.25 37.93 -10.84
CA ASN A 680 9.56 36.59 -10.31
C ASN A 680 9.96 36.60 -8.82
N ALA A 681 9.57 37.61 -8.03
CA ALA A 681 10.00 37.74 -6.64
C ALA A 681 9.65 36.52 -5.76
N ASN A 682 8.54 35.84 -6.08
CA ASN A 682 8.03 34.65 -5.38
C ASN A 682 7.84 33.44 -6.31
N ALA A 683 8.62 33.34 -7.39
CA ALA A 683 8.62 32.17 -8.28
C ALA A 683 9.39 30.98 -7.64
N ASP A 684 9.75 29.97 -8.42
CA ASP A 684 10.60 28.85 -7.98
C ASP A 684 12.00 29.30 -7.58
N ASP A 685 12.41 29.00 -6.33
CA ASP A 685 13.78 29.22 -5.85
C ASP A 685 14.62 27.93 -5.77
N ASN A 686 13.99 26.76 -5.68
CA ASN A 686 14.66 25.47 -5.83
C ASN A 686 13.74 24.39 -6.42
N ALA A 687 14.35 23.37 -7.01
CA ALA A 687 13.70 22.11 -7.35
C ALA A 687 14.53 20.93 -6.85
N LEU A 688 13.87 19.81 -6.56
CA LEU A 688 14.50 18.53 -6.21
C LEU A 688 13.78 17.42 -6.97
N PHE A 689 14.45 16.30 -7.23
CA PHE A 689 13.84 15.12 -7.84
C PHE A 689 13.99 13.88 -6.97
N ARG A 690 13.16 12.88 -7.20
CA ARG A 690 13.29 11.54 -6.61
C ARG A 690 12.89 10.50 -7.64
N ILE A 691 13.65 9.41 -7.70
CA ILE A 691 13.27 8.22 -8.47
C ILE A 691 12.93 7.11 -7.48
N ASN A 692 11.77 6.48 -7.69
CA ASN A 692 11.21 5.45 -6.83
C ASN A 692 11.14 5.91 -5.36
N GLN A 693 11.63 5.10 -4.42
CA GLN A 693 11.73 5.42 -2.99
C GLN A 693 12.76 6.49 -2.64
N GLY A 694 13.64 6.88 -3.58
CA GLY A 694 14.77 7.75 -3.30
C GLY A 694 15.86 7.08 -2.47
N PHE A 695 16.53 7.87 -1.62
CA PHE A 695 17.62 7.42 -0.74
C PHE A 695 18.77 6.69 -1.45
N ARG A 696 19.02 7.11 -2.69
CA ARG A 696 20.13 6.66 -3.52
C ARG A 696 20.63 7.84 -4.33
N ASP A 697 21.95 7.97 -4.40
CA ASP A 697 22.61 8.91 -5.29
C ASP A 697 22.17 8.64 -6.75
N PHE A 698 21.36 9.55 -7.28
CA PHE A 698 20.93 9.55 -8.68
C PHE A 698 21.48 10.76 -9.44
N ASN A 699 22.19 11.68 -8.79
CA ASN A 699 22.80 12.85 -9.44
C ASN A 699 24.31 12.74 -9.68
N GLY A 700 24.95 11.72 -9.09
CA GLY A 700 26.35 11.33 -9.27
C GLY A 700 27.32 12.01 -8.29
N ASN A 701 26.86 12.51 -7.15
CA ASN A 701 27.69 13.28 -6.21
C ASN A 701 28.36 12.47 -5.09
N GLY A 702 28.00 11.18 -4.94
CA GLY A 702 28.51 10.25 -3.95
C GLY A 702 27.76 10.20 -2.61
N VAL A 703 26.66 10.94 -2.44
CA VAL A 703 25.83 10.97 -1.22
C VAL A 703 24.33 10.98 -1.56
N VAL A 704 23.48 10.80 -0.55
CA VAL A 704 22.06 11.15 -0.63
C VAL A 704 21.90 12.59 -0.13
N ASP A 705 21.30 13.47 -0.93
CA ASP A 705 21.27 14.90 -0.61
C ASP A 705 20.29 15.25 0.51
N ILE A 706 19.09 14.66 0.50
CA ILE A 706 18.03 14.94 1.46
C ILE A 706 17.71 13.67 2.26
N ASP A 707 18.19 13.63 3.49
CA ASP A 707 17.99 12.52 4.41
C ASP A 707 16.55 12.43 4.97
N HIS A 708 16.34 11.46 5.87
CA HIS A 708 15.05 11.21 6.53
C HIS A 708 14.64 12.27 7.57
N LEU A 709 15.51 13.23 7.92
CA LEU A 709 15.18 14.33 8.84
C LEU A 709 14.35 15.42 8.14
N SER A 710 14.37 15.45 6.81
CA SER A 710 13.42 16.22 6.02
C SER A 710 12.00 15.68 6.20
N ALA A 711 11.13 16.46 6.83
CA ALA A 711 9.73 16.05 7.04
C ALA A 711 8.89 16.09 5.75
N VAL A 712 9.31 16.85 4.73
CA VAL A 712 8.48 17.18 3.56
C VAL A 712 8.94 16.44 2.31
N VAL A 713 10.26 16.30 2.12
CA VAL A 713 10.86 15.73 0.91
C VAL A 713 12.03 14.78 1.23
N PRO A 714 11.84 13.78 2.11
CA PRO A 714 12.90 12.82 2.43
C PRO A 714 13.24 11.93 1.21
N GLY A 715 14.52 11.63 1.04
CA GLY A 715 15.05 10.80 -0.04
C GLY A 715 15.09 11.48 -1.41
N TYR A 716 14.89 12.79 -1.48
CA TYR A 716 15.04 13.60 -2.70
C TYR A 716 16.50 14.03 -2.95
N GLU A 717 16.80 14.34 -4.19
CA GLU A 717 18.12 14.64 -4.75
C GLU A 717 18.14 16.04 -5.41
N GLN A 718 19.28 16.72 -5.37
CA GLN A 718 19.49 18.02 -6.02
C GLN A 718 19.71 17.87 -7.52
N PHE A 719 19.22 18.81 -8.32
CA PHE A 719 19.62 18.95 -9.71
C PHE A 719 21.05 19.51 -9.80
N LEU A 720 21.98 18.74 -10.39
CA LEU A 720 23.39 19.12 -10.53
C LEU A 720 23.81 19.34 -11.99
N THR A 721 23.12 18.74 -12.97
CA THR A 721 23.44 18.94 -14.40
C THR A 721 23.04 20.34 -14.87
N LEU A 722 21.87 20.84 -14.45
CA LEU A 722 21.47 22.25 -14.55
C LEU A 722 20.50 22.58 -13.41
N ASN A 723 20.77 23.69 -12.70
CA ASN A 723 19.87 24.27 -11.71
C ASN A 723 19.85 25.79 -11.89
N GLN A 724 18.79 26.30 -12.51
CA GLN A 724 18.58 27.72 -12.81
C GLN A 724 17.18 28.13 -12.31
N PRO A 725 17.05 28.56 -11.03
CA PRO A 725 15.76 28.98 -10.49
C PRO A 725 15.26 30.27 -11.14
N LEU A 726 13.93 30.42 -11.21
CA LEU A 726 13.28 31.62 -11.72
C LEU A 726 13.28 32.77 -10.70
N ALA A 727 13.27 32.47 -9.40
CA ALA A 727 13.02 33.43 -8.34
C ALA A 727 14.03 34.57 -8.28
N GLY A 728 13.53 35.81 -8.33
CA GLY A 728 14.35 37.03 -8.31
C GLY A 728 15.11 37.33 -9.61
N THR A 729 14.89 36.55 -10.68
CA THR A 729 15.49 36.78 -12.00
C THR A 729 14.53 37.52 -12.94
N SER A 730 15.05 38.05 -14.05
CA SER A 730 14.25 38.53 -15.19
C SER A 730 14.04 37.46 -16.27
N ASN A 731 14.28 36.18 -15.96
CA ASN A 731 14.06 35.10 -16.91
C ASN A 731 12.56 34.88 -17.15
N VAL A 732 12.21 34.26 -18.28
CA VAL A 732 10.83 33.80 -18.54
C VAL A 732 10.57 32.48 -17.83
N ASN A 733 11.58 31.59 -17.82
CA ASN A 733 11.50 30.25 -17.26
C ASN A 733 12.64 29.98 -16.26
N GLY A 734 12.38 29.14 -15.26
CA GLY A 734 13.43 28.40 -14.56
C GLY A 734 13.70 27.07 -15.27
N LEU A 735 14.89 26.51 -15.08
CA LEU A 735 15.36 25.32 -15.79
C LEU A 735 16.11 24.39 -14.84
N TYR A 736 15.65 23.15 -14.74
CA TYR A 736 16.25 22.11 -13.90
C TYR A 736 16.43 20.85 -14.72
N HIS A 737 17.67 20.44 -14.97
CA HIS A 737 17.99 19.21 -15.70
C HIS A 737 18.89 18.30 -14.86
N GLN A 738 18.65 17.00 -14.90
CA GLN A 738 19.56 15.99 -14.36
C GLN A 738 19.71 14.83 -15.33
N SER A 739 20.96 14.48 -15.65
CA SER A 739 21.28 13.22 -16.33
C SER A 739 21.17 12.05 -15.35
N ILE A 740 20.46 11.00 -15.77
CA ILE A 740 20.22 9.78 -15.01
C ILE A 740 20.85 8.60 -15.76
N ASP A 741 21.59 7.78 -15.02
CA ASP A 741 22.04 6.47 -15.46
C ASP A 741 20.89 5.47 -15.25
N ALA A 742 20.30 5.01 -16.36
CA ALA A 742 19.20 4.06 -16.34
C ALA A 742 19.65 2.64 -15.98
N THR A 743 20.96 2.33 -16.05
CA THR A 743 21.50 1.03 -15.62
C THR A 743 21.42 0.82 -14.11
N LEU A 744 21.20 1.92 -13.35
CA LEU A 744 20.96 1.89 -11.91
C LEU A 744 19.50 1.57 -11.56
N LEU A 745 18.57 1.61 -12.52
CA LEU A 745 17.15 1.35 -12.31
C LEU A 745 16.80 -0.11 -12.66
N PRO A 746 15.85 -0.75 -11.96
CA PRO A 746 15.31 -2.03 -12.39
C PRO A 746 14.51 -1.86 -13.70
N GLU A 747 14.47 -2.90 -14.52
CA GLU A 747 13.58 -2.96 -15.67
C GLU A 747 12.10 -2.93 -15.24
N GLY A 748 11.23 -2.49 -16.15
CA GLY A 748 9.82 -2.27 -15.90
C GLY A 748 9.48 -0.89 -15.33
N MET A 749 8.36 -0.84 -14.62
CA MET A 749 7.78 0.42 -14.13
C MET A 749 8.67 1.07 -13.06
N ASN A 750 8.91 2.37 -13.22
CA ASN A 750 9.67 3.23 -12.32
C ASN A 750 8.93 4.58 -12.16
N TYR A 751 9.26 5.35 -11.13
CA TYR A 751 8.47 6.50 -10.70
C TYR A 751 9.33 7.74 -10.47
N VAL A 752 9.20 8.75 -11.35
CA VAL A 752 9.87 10.04 -11.18
C VAL A 752 8.93 11.03 -10.50
N SER A 753 9.36 11.62 -9.40
CA SER A 753 8.73 12.81 -8.81
C SER A 753 9.71 13.99 -8.83
N VAL A 754 9.22 15.18 -9.18
CA VAL A 754 9.99 16.43 -9.13
C VAL A 754 9.19 17.47 -8.36
N VAL A 755 9.77 18.00 -7.28
CA VAL A 755 9.18 19.07 -6.48
C VAL A 755 9.83 20.41 -6.82
N THR A 756 9.04 21.48 -6.84
CA THR A 756 9.50 22.87 -7.00
C THR A 756 8.94 23.72 -5.89
N PHE A 757 9.81 24.46 -5.22
CA PHE A 757 9.45 25.28 -4.07
C PHE A 757 9.14 26.71 -4.50
N ARG A 758 8.00 27.24 -4.07
CA ARG A 758 7.75 28.68 -4.11
C ARG A 758 8.72 29.34 -3.14
N LYS A 759 9.39 30.41 -3.56
CA LYS A 759 10.19 31.22 -2.63
C LYS A 759 9.35 31.75 -1.47
N ARG A 760 9.83 31.53 -0.25
CA ARG A 760 9.17 31.90 1.02
C ARG A 760 10.10 32.67 1.96
N ALA A 761 9.54 33.27 3.00
CA ALA A 761 10.33 33.86 4.07
C ALA A 761 10.89 32.78 5.01
N PRO A 762 12.05 32.98 5.64
CA PRO A 762 12.60 32.02 6.61
C PRO A 762 11.63 31.71 7.75
N GLY A 763 11.41 30.42 8.03
CA GLY A 763 10.54 29.94 9.10
C GLY A 763 9.08 29.65 8.69
N GLU A 764 8.67 30.03 7.47
CA GLU A 764 7.38 29.62 6.91
C GLU A 764 7.37 28.13 6.50
N ASP A 765 6.20 27.49 6.46
CA ASP A 765 6.09 26.14 5.91
C ASP A 765 6.24 26.16 4.36
N PRO A 766 6.90 25.18 3.74
CA PRO A 766 7.11 25.17 2.30
C PRO A 766 5.79 25.01 1.54
N LEU A 767 5.64 25.81 0.48
CA LEU A 767 4.65 25.62 -0.57
C LEU A 767 5.38 25.13 -1.81
N LEU A 768 4.87 24.06 -2.42
CA LEU A 768 5.53 23.42 -3.55
C LEU A 768 4.53 22.93 -4.58
N ARG A 769 4.96 22.80 -5.84
CA ARG A 769 4.29 21.94 -6.83
C ARG A 769 5.09 20.67 -7.01
N GLU A 770 4.40 19.55 -7.09
CA GLU A 770 4.97 18.23 -7.37
C GLU A 770 4.50 17.75 -8.74
N PHE A 771 5.46 17.43 -9.61
CA PHE A 771 5.25 16.86 -10.94
C PHE A 771 5.59 15.37 -10.88
N ARG A 772 4.63 14.51 -11.23
CA ARG A 772 4.75 13.05 -11.10
C ARG A 772 4.65 12.39 -12.47
N GLN A 773 5.69 11.66 -12.86
CA GLN A 773 5.78 10.95 -14.13
C GLN A 773 6.23 9.51 -13.89
N PRO A 774 5.34 8.50 -14.01
CA PRO A 774 5.77 7.11 -14.16
C PRO A 774 6.54 6.95 -15.48
N VAL A 775 7.51 6.04 -15.52
CA VAL A 775 8.39 5.76 -16.66
C VAL A 775 8.68 4.26 -16.70
N TYR A 776 8.74 3.66 -17.88
CA TYR A 776 9.07 2.25 -18.05
C TYR A 776 10.52 2.13 -18.54
N ILE A 777 11.36 1.41 -17.82
CA ILE A 777 12.73 1.11 -18.23
C ILE A 777 12.70 -0.23 -18.97
N ASP A 778 13.18 -0.24 -20.21
CA ASP A 778 13.13 -1.39 -21.13
C ASP A 778 14.43 -1.43 -21.96
N ARG A 779 15.52 -1.83 -21.30
CA ARG A 779 16.88 -1.92 -21.87
C ARG A 779 17.25 -3.35 -22.24
N VAL A 780 16.66 -4.34 -21.57
CA VAL A 780 16.85 -5.78 -21.80
C VAL A 780 15.49 -6.46 -21.70
N GLY A 781 15.28 -7.54 -22.46
CA GLY A 781 14.01 -8.28 -22.40
C GLY A 781 13.84 -9.09 -21.11
N PRO A 782 12.67 -9.74 -20.92
CA PRO A 782 12.28 -10.28 -19.62
C PRO A 782 13.22 -11.35 -19.09
N ALA A 783 13.54 -11.30 -17.80
CA ALA A 783 14.23 -12.39 -17.13
C ALA A 783 13.25 -13.53 -16.82
N VAL A 784 13.54 -14.72 -17.34
CA VAL A 784 12.76 -15.95 -17.10
C VAL A 784 13.69 -17.14 -16.82
N ALA A 785 13.16 -18.17 -16.14
CA ALA A 785 13.81 -19.46 -15.95
C ALA A 785 12.81 -20.61 -16.22
N ALA A 786 13.23 -21.62 -16.98
CA ALA A 786 12.45 -22.84 -17.18
C ALA A 786 12.70 -23.83 -16.03
N ARG A 787 11.63 -24.42 -15.49
CA ARG A 787 11.73 -25.56 -14.57
C ARG A 787 11.62 -26.84 -15.40
N LEU A 788 12.73 -27.55 -15.52
CA LEU A 788 12.89 -28.72 -16.38
C LEU A 788 13.00 -30.00 -15.52
N PRO A 789 12.44 -31.13 -15.97
CA PRO A 789 12.73 -32.44 -15.37
C PRO A 789 14.07 -32.99 -15.86
N ASP A 790 14.70 -33.86 -15.08
CA ASP A 790 15.92 -34.57 -15.50
C ASP A 790 15.68 -35.48 -16.72
N GLN A 791 14.48 -36.06 -16.80
CA GLN A 791 14.01 -36.86 -17.93
C GLN A 791 12.47 -36.88 -18.02
N ILE A 792 11.95 -37.13 -19.22
CA ILE A 792 10.51 -37.31 -19.50
C ILE A 792 10.28 -38.72 -20.03
N THR A 793 9.54 -39.54 -19.27
CA THR A 793 9.19 -40.93 -19.64
C THR A 793 7.76 -41.09 -20.17
N ALA A 794 7.09 -39.98 -20.49
CA ALA A 794 5.69 -39.94 -20.89
C ALA A 794 5.50 -39.12 -22.17
N ASN A 795 4.56 -39.56 -23.01
CA ASN A 795 4.16 -38.90 -24.27
C ASN A 795 3.76 -37.41 -24.11
N SER A 796 3.48 -36.94 -22.90
CA SER A 796 3.22 -35.52 -22.63
C SER A 796 3.78 -35.07 -21.28
N HIS A 797 4.29 -33.84 -21.23
CA HIS A 797 4.80 -33.21 -20.02
C HIS A 797 4.31 -31.76 -19.88
N VAL A 798 4.22 -31.27 -18.65
CA VAL A 798 3.83 -29.89 -18.33
C VAL A 798 5.09 -29.09 -17.98
N PHE A 799 5.50 -28.21 -18.88
CA PHE A 799 6.64 -27.32 -18.66
C PHE A 799 6.17 -26.06 -17.96
N PHE A 800 6.92 -25.65 -16.93
CA PHE A 800 6.71 -24.40 -16.20
C PHE A 800 7.86 -23.43 -16.48
N VAL A 801 7.52 -22.16 -16.60
CA VAL A 801 8.47 -21.05 -16.73
C VAL A 801 8.13 -20.01 -15.67
N GLU A 802 9.15 -19.64 -14.91
CA GLU A 802 9.09 -18.62 -13.88
C GLU A 802 9.64 -17.30 -14.44
N ALA A 803 8.93 -16.20 -14.21
CA ALA A 803 9.40 -14.85 -14.47
C ALA A 803 10.18 -14.36 -13.24
N LEU A 804 11.44 -14.03 -13.47
CA LEU A 804 12.37 -13.58 -12.41
C LEU A 804 12.24 -12.08 -12.14
N ASP A 805 11.50 -11.37 -12.98
CA ASP A 805 11.11 -9.97 -12.81
C ASP A 805 9.59 -9.78 -13.06
N ARG A 806 9.14 -8.52 -13.07
CA ARG A 806 7.72 -8.17 -13.25
C ARG A 806 7.36 -7.75 -14.68
N THR A 807 8.29 -7.72 -15.62
CA THR A 807 8.12 -7.24 -17.01
C THR A 807 7.35 -8.24 -17.88
N ALA A 808 7.58 -9.55 -17.66
CA ALA A 808 7.05 -10.62 -18.49
C ALA A 808 5.50 -10.59 -18.57
N ASN A 809 4.97 -10.22 -19.75
CA ASN A 809 3.54 -10.19 -20.00
C ASN A 809 3.05 -11.51 -20.62
N ARG A 810 3.85 -12.15 -21.47
CA ARG A 810 3.49 -13.29 -22.31
C ARG A 810 4.71 -14.19 -22.49
N VAL A 811 4.51 -15.49 -22.35
CA VAL A 811 5.54 -16.52 -22.55
C VAL A 811 5.06 -17.53 -23.58
N HIS A 812 5.97 -18.06 -24.39
CA HIS A 812 5.77 -19.15 -25.34
C HIS A 812 6.79 -20.25 -25.05
N ILE A 813 6.38 -21.50 -25.28
CA ILE A 813 7.28 -22.68 -25.22
C ILE A 813 7.16 -23.43 -26.53
N ILE A 814 8.23 -23.37 -27.33
CA ILE A 814 8.33 -23.93 -28.67
C ILE A 814 9.17 -25.20 -28.58
N ARG A 815 8.64 -26.29 -29.14
CA ARG A 815 9.36 -27.57 -29.27
C ARG A 815 10.11 -27.59 -30.60
N ASP A 816 11.35 -28.07 -30.57
CA ASP A 816 12.21 -28.35 -31.72
C ASP A 816 12.31 -27.17 -32.71
N LEU A 817 12.50 -25.96 -32.19
CA LEU A 817 12.73 -24.76 -33.01
C LEU A 817 14.08 -24.91 -33.75
N PRO A 818 14.09 -24.92 -35.10
CA PRO A 818 15.32 -25.13 -35.87
C PRO A 818 16.38 -24.07 -35.59
N ASP A 819 17.64 -24.46 -35.61
CA ASP A 819 18.74 -23.51 -35.36
C ASP A 819 18.77 -22.41 -36.43
N GLY A 820 18.91 -21.16 -35.96
CA GLY A 820 18.83 -19.97 -36.81
C GLY A 820 17.41 -19.52 -37.20
N ALA A 821 16.35 -20.23 -36.77
CA ALA A 821 14.98 -19.72 -36.90
C ALA A 821 14.72 -18.58 -35.90
N ASP A 822 13.92 -17.60 -36.30
CA ASP A 822 13.55 -16.48 -35.43
C ASP A 822 12.52 -16.90 -34.36
N PRO A 823 12.85 -16.87 -33.06
CA PRO A 823 11.93 -17.22 -31.97
C PRO A 823 10.73 -16.27 -31.88
N VAL A 824 10.85 -15.01 -32.34
CA VAL A 824 9.75 -14.05 -32.31
C VAL A 824 8.70 -14.40 -33.36
N THR A 825 9.10 -14.57 -34.62
CA THR A 825 8.19 -15.01 -35.69
C THR A 825 7.61 -16.41 -35.42
N ALA A 826 8.35 -17.29 -34.75
CA ALA A 826 7.86 -18.61 -34.34
C ALA A 826 6.86 -18.55 -33.17
N SER A 827 6.78 -17.45 -32.42
CA SER A 827 5.85 -17.30 -31.28
C SER A 827 4.42 -17.03 -31.75
N THR A 828 3.54 -18.02 -31.57
CA THR A 828 2.15 -18.00 -32.03
C THR A 828 1.18 -18.37 -30.91
N ILE A 829 -0.13 -18.14 -31.10
CA ILE A 829 -1.15 -18.54 -30.13
C ILE A 829 -1.15 -20.05 -29.82
N VAL A 830 -0.61 -20.90 -30.71
CA VAL A 830 -0.55 -22.36 -30.54
C VAL A 830 0.54 -22.77 -29.54
N ASN A 831 1.62 -21.98 -29.43
CA ASN A 831 2.74 -22.25 -28.52
C ASN A 831 2.82 -21.29 -27.32
N GLN A 832 1.85 -20.39 -27.18
CA GLN A 832 1.72 -19.52 -26.02
C GLN A 832 1.40 -20.33 -24.74
N CYS A 833 2.01 -19.93 -23.63
CA CYS A 833 1.72 -20.46 -22.30
C CYS A 833 0.46 -19.86 -21.69
N THR A 834 -0.19 -20.64 -20.83
CA THR A 834 -1.17 -20.13 -19.88
C THR A 834 -0.43 -19.54 -18.69
N ARG A 835 -0.82 -18.35 -18.23
CA ARG A 835 -0.34 -17.80 -16.95
C ARG A 835 -1.07 -18.52 -15.80
N HIS A 836 -0.32 -19.19 -14.93
CA HIS A 836 -0.84 -19.90 -13.75
C HIS A 836 -0.92 -18.97 -12.53
N ASP A 837 0.11 -18.15 -12.33
CA ASP A 837 0.17 -17.13 -11.27
C ASP A 837 0.97 -15.90 -11.77
N ARG A 838 1.15 -14.87 -10.93
CA ARG A 838 1.81 -13.60 -11.31
C ARG A 838 3.17 -13.77 -11.99
N PHE A 839 3.96 -14.72 -11.50
CA PHE A 839 5.31 -15.02 -11.96
C PHE A 839 5.40 -16.38 -12.66
N GLU A 840 4.31 -17.13 -12.80
CA GLU A 840 4.38 -18.52 -13.26
C GLU A 840 3.51 -18.74 -14.50
N PHE A 841 4.14 -19.29 -15.55
CA PHE A 841 3.52 -19.66 -16.81
C PHE A 841 3.73 -21.15 -17.06
N PHE A 842 2.81 -21.79 -17.77
CA PHE A 842 2.94 -23.21 -18.12
C PHE A 842 2.39 -23.54 -19.50
N ARG A 843 2.91 -24.63 -20.07
CA ARG A 843 2.36 -25.26 -21.28
C ARG A 843 2.57 -26.77 -21.24
N THR A 844 1.53 -27.52 -21.61
CA THR A 844 1.65 -28.95 -21.89
C THR A 844 2.16 -29.17 -23.31
N ILE A 845 3.20 -29.98 -23.46
CA ILE A 845 3.66 -30.48 -24.77
C ILE A 845 3.37 -31.98 -24.83
N SER A 846 2.84 -32.42 -25.96
CA SER A 846 2.52 -33.82 -26.26
C SER A 846 3.32 -34.31 -27.47
N GLY A 847 3.31 -35.63 -27.74
CA GLY A 847 4.10 -36.25 -28.79
C GLY A 847 5.56 -36.49 -28.39
N LEU A 848 5.86 -36.49 -27.09
CA LEU A 848 7.18 -36.75 -26.53
C LEU A 848 7.42 -38.27 -26.46
N THR A 849 7.50 -38.91 -27.63
CA THR A 849 7.66 -40.37 -27.77
C THR A 849 9.04 -40.78 -28.22
N THR A 850 9.77 -39.90 -28.91
CA THR A 850 11.09 -40.18 -29.46
C THR A 850 12.12 -40.17 -28.34
N HIS A 851 12.93 -41.22 -28.27
CA HIS A 851 14.13 -41.28 -27.44
C HIS A 851 15.13 -40.16 -27.85
N GLY A 852 15.86 -39.61 -26.88
CA GLY A 852 16.90 -38.60 -27.09
C GLY A 852 16.54 -37.20 -26.58
N TYR A 853 17.36 -36.20 -26.94
CA TYR A 853 17.13 -34.80 -26.56
C TYR A 853 16.01 -34.15 -27.39
N VAL A 854 15.06 -33.51 -26.71
CA VAL A 854 14.10 -32.57 -27.30
C VAL A 854 14.52 -31.15 -26.97
N LYS A 855 14.54 -30.27 -27.97
CA LYS A 855 14.86 -28.86 -27.80
C LYS A 855 13.60 -28.08 -27.40
N ILE A 856 13.70 -27.32 -26.32
CA ILE A 856 12.62 -26.52 -25.74
C ILE A 856 13.07 -25.06 -25.72
N THR A 857 12.60 -24.27 -26.69
CA THR A 857 12.84 -22.83 -26.74
C THR A 857 11.76 -22.10 -25.95
N VAL A 858 12.14 -21.43 -24.88
CA VAL A 858 11.28 -20.50 -24.14
C VAL A 858 11.46 -19.11 -24.74
N VAL A 859 10.35 -18.42 -25.02
CA VAL A 859 10.36 -17.03 -25.52
C VAL A 859 9.46 -16.18 -24.63
N ALA A 860 9.99 -15.14 -24.00
CA ALA A 860 9.25 -14.23 -23.14
C ALA A 860 9.16 -12.84 -23.76
N PHE A 861 8.05 -12.14 -23.53
CA PHE A 861 7.77 -10.81 -24.04
C PHE A 861 7.35 -9.84 -22.92
N GLU A 862 7.58 -8.55 -23.16
CA GLU A 862 7.07 -7.42 -22.36
C GLU A 862 5.85 -6.76 -23.00
N GLU A 863 5.22 -5.83 -22.28
CA GLU A 863 4.15 -4.97 -22.82
C GLU A 863 4.65 -4.03 -23.93
N THR A 864 5.93 -3.68 -23.91
CA THR A 864 6.60 -2.87 -24.94
C THR A 864 6.82 -3.64 -26.26
N GLY A 865 6.78 -4.97 -26.20
CA GLY A 865 7.16 -5.86 -27.29
C GLY A 865 8.63 -6.28 -27.30
N ASN A 866 9.45 -5.80 -26.36
CA ASN A 866 10.78 -6.37 -26.15
C ASN A 866 10.69 -7.83 -25.65
N TRP A 867 11.75 -8.60 -25.84
CA TRP A 867 11.71 -10.05 -25.68
C TRP A 867 13.06 -10.67 -25.29
N SER A 868 12.99 -11.87 -24.75
CA SER A 868 14.13 -12.74 -24.49
C SER A 868 13.81 -14.16 -24.96
N ALA A 869 14.84 -14.94 -25.30
CA ALA A 869 14.69 -16.36 -25.64
C ALA A 869 15.81 -17.19 -25.02
N GLN A 870 15.47 -18.40 -24.60
CA GLN A 870 16.39 -19.38 -24.00
C GLN A 870 16.11 -20.76 -24.59
N ASP A 871 17.17 -21.43 -25.05
CA ASP A 871 17.10 -22.81 -25.50
C ASP A 871 17.47 -23.76 -24.36
N HIS A 872 16.63 -24.76 -24.14
CA HIS A 872 16.83 -25.82 -23.16
C HIS A 872 16.77 -27.19 -23.85
N TYR A 873 17.52 -28.16 -23.33
CA TYR A 873 17.54 -29.52 -23.84
C TYR A 873 17.07 -30.46 -22.74
N VAL A 874 16.03 -31.26 -23.02
CA VAL A 874 15.44 -32.19 -22.06
C VAL A 874 15.44 -33.58 -22.65
N TRP A 875 15.87 -34.56 -21.85
CA TRP A 875 15.90 -35.94 -22.29
C TRP A 875 14.50 -36.57 -22.30
N VAL A 876 14.11 -37.21 -23.40
CA VAL A 876 12.88 -38.01 -23.51
C VAL A 876 13.23 -39.49 -23.60
N ASN A 877 12.52 -40.31 -22.83
CA ASN A 877 12.66 -41.76 -22.73
C ASN A 877 14.12 -42.21 -22.63
N LYS A 878 14.78 -41.98 -21.49
CA LYS A 878 16.19 -42.36 -21.34
C LYS A 878 16.36 -43.88 -21.47
N CYS A 879 17.19 -44.26 -22.42
CA CYS A 879 17.46 -45.63 -22.79
C CYS A 879 18.88 -45.96 -22.30
N PRO A 880 19.08 -47.01 -21.49
CA PRO A 880 20.42 -47.38 -21.03
C PRO A 880 21.38 -47.77 -22.17
N ALA A 881 20.84 -48.28 -23.28
CA ALA A 881 21.62 -48.70 -24.45
C ALA A 881 22.23 -47.54 -25.27
N ASP A 882 21.68 -46.32 -25.16
CA ASP A 882 22.29 -45.09 -25.66
C ASP A 882 23.31 -44.62 -24.62
N PHE A 883 24.50 -45.21 -24.70
CA PHE A 883 25.58 -45.05 -23.76
C PHE A 883 26.32 -43.73 -23.97
N ASP A 884 26.52 -43.34 -25.24
CA ASP A 884 27.23 -42.11 -25.61
C ASP A 884 26.32 -40.86 -25.52
N ARG A 885 25.00 -41.08 -25.46
CA ARG A 885 23.93 -40.08 -25.31
C ARG A 885 23.70 -39.24 -26.57
N SER A 886 23.91 -39.84 -27.74
CA SER A 886 23.60 -39.27 -29.05
C SER A 886 22.09 -39.14 -29.32
N GLY A 887 21.24 -39.89 -28.61
CA GLY A 887 19.81 -40.03 -28.87
C GLY A 887 19.47 -41.11 -29.91
N PHE A 888 20.46 -41.93 -30.27
CA PHE A 888 20.32 -43.13 -31.09
C PHE A 888 20.95 -44.32 -30.33
N VAL A 889 20.67 -45.55 -30.79
CA VAL A 889 21.41 -46.73 -30.33
C VAL A 889 22.09 -47.33 -31.54
N ASP A 890 23.41 -47.16 -31.61
CA ASP A 890 24.23 -47.62 -32.73
C ASP A 890 25.62 -48.12 -32.31
N ILE A 891 26.53 -48.35 -33.26
CA ILE A 891 27.79 -49.05 -32.96
C ILE A 891 28.77 -48.16 -32.18
N GLU A 892 28.55 -46.85 -32.16
CA GLU A 892 29.31 -45.89 -31.38
C GLU A 892 28.99 -46.03 -29.87
N ASP A 893 27.74 -46.33 -29.48
CA ASP A 893 27.38 -46.69 -28.10
C ASP A 893 28.08 -47.97 -27.65
N TYR A 894 27.97 -49.03 -28.46
CA TYR A 894 28.57 -50.32 -28.16
C TYR A 894 30.08 -50.17 -27.99
N THR A 895 30.72 -49.42 -28.88
CA THR A 895 32.16 -49.14 -28.81
C THR A 895 32.52 -48.34 -27.56
N SER A 896 31.71 -47.33 -27.21
CA SER A 896 31.93 -46.49 -26.04
C SER A 896 31.76 -47.25 -24.72
N PHE A 897 30.74 -48.12 -24.62
CA PHE A 897 30.55 -49.02 -23.49
C PHE A 897 31.72 -49.99 -23.35
N VAL A 898 32.12 -50.68 -24.43
CA VAL A 898 33.25 -51.62 -24.40
C VAL A 898 34.54 -50.93 -23.94
N LEU A 899 34.80 -49.71 -24.39
CA LEU A 899 35.98 -48.94 -23.96
C LEU A 899 35.93 -48.56 -22.47
N ALA A 900 34.77 -48.15 -21.95
CA ALA A 900 34.58 -47.86 -20.52
C ALA A 900 34.71 -49.15 -19.68
N PHE A 901 34.14 -50.25 -20.15
CA PHE A 901 34.18 -51.57 -19.53
C PHE A 901 35.62 -52.12 -19.45
N GLU A 902 36.37 -52.10 -20.55
CA GLU A 902 37.79 -52.52 -20.57
C GLU A 902 38.69 -51.61 -19.72
N ALA A 903 38.31 -50.34 -19.54
CA ALA A 903 39.00 -49.42 -18.64
C ALA A 903 38.66 -49.63 -17.15
N GLY A 904 37.57 -50.35 -16.84
CA GLY A 904 37.03 -50.45 -15.49
C GLY A 904 36.50 -49.12 -14.96
N ASP A 905 35.92 -48.29 -15.84
CA ASP A 905 35.33 -47.00 -15.49
C ASP A 905 33.94 -47.18 -14.87
N ASP A 906 33.66 -46.49 -13.75
CA ASP A 906 32.39 -46.58 -13.01
C ASP A 906 31.14 -46.30 -13.87
N SER A 907 31.27 -45.66 -15.04
CA SER A 907 30.16 -45.50 -16.00
C SER A 907 29.71 -46.79 -16.68
N ALA A 908 30.53 -47.85 -16.65
CA ALA A 908 30.20 -49.17 -17.18
C ALA A 908 29.56 -50.14 -16.16
N ASP A 909 29.35 -49.70 -14.91
CA ASP A 909 28.48 -50.36 -13.91
C ASP A 909 27.02 -50.15 -14.32
N PHE A 910 26.57 -51.01 -15.24
CA PHE A 910 25.31 -50.91 -15.96
C PHE A 910 24.15 -51.49 -15.16
N ASP A 911 24.40 -52.51 -14.33
CA ASP A 911 23.39 -53.08 -13.42
C ASP A 911 23.30 -52.33 -12.07
N ALA A 912 24.24 -51.40 -11.82
CA ALA A 912 24.39 -50.59 -10.62
C ALA A 912 24.66 -51.40 -9.34
N SER A 913 25.37 -52.52 -9.47
CA SER A 913 25.85 -53.35 -8.36
C SER A 913 26.99 -52.72 -7.56
N GLY A 914 27.67 -51.70 -8.12
CA GLY A 914 28.84 -51.04 -7.53
C GLY A 914 30.18 -51.64 -7.95
N PHE A 915 30.21 -52.52 -8.96
CA PHE A 915 31.40 -53.15 -9.52
C PHE A 915 31.24 -53.33 -11.02
N VAL A 916 32.24 -52.94 -11.82
CA VAL A 916 32.26 -53.21 -13.26
C VAL A 916 32.68 -54.66 -13.50
N ASP A 917 31.75 -55.54 -13.87
CA ASP A 917 32.02 -56.95 -14.16
C ASP A 917 31.19 -57.56 -15.32
N ILE A 918 31.36 -58.86 -15.58
CA ILE A 918 30.78 -59.49 -16.77
C ILE A 918 29.24 -59.46 -16.81
N ASP A 919 28.56 -59.30 -15.66
CA ASP A 919 27.11 -59.19 -15.61
C ASP A 919 26.64 -57.81 -16.13
N ASP A 920 27.45 -56.74 -16.02
CA ASP A 920 27.22 -55.46 -16.70
C ASP A 920 27.30 -55.60 -18.21
N PHE A 921 28.36 -56.27 -18.69
CA PHE A 921 28.57 -56.47 -20.12
C PHE A 921 27.41 -57.25 -20.74
N VAL A 922 26.94 -58.30 -20.07
CA VAL A 922 25.76 -59.06 -20.50
C VAL A 922 24.50 -58.19 -20.47
N SER A 923 24.31 -57.39 -19.42
CA SER A 923 23.13 -56.53 -19.26
C SER A 923 23.08 -55.41 -20.31
N PHE A 924 24.22 -54.76 -20.60
CA PHE A 924 24.34 -53.78 -21.67
C PHE A 924 24.07 -54.40 -23.04
N VAL A 925 24.69 -55.54 -23.36
CA VAL A 925 24.49 -56.21 -24.66
C VAL A 925 23.02 -56.58 -24.88
N LEU A 926 22.34 -57.08 -23.84
CA LEU A 926 20.90 -57.39 -23.92
C LEU A 926 20.05 -56.14 -24.15
N ALA A 927 20.32 -55.04 -23.44
CA ALA A 927 19.62 -53.78 -23.65
C ALA A 927 19.92 -53.18 -25.04
N PHE A 928 21.14 -53.33 -25.54
CA PHE A 928 21.57 -52.88 -26.85
C PHE A 928 20.89 -53.65 -27.99
N GLU A 929 20.70 -54.96 -27.83
CA GLU A 929 19.94 -55.78 -28.78
C GLU A 929 18.42 -55.52 -28.72
N GLU A 930 17.88 -55.11 -27.56
CA GLU A 930 16.46 -54.73 -27.39
C GLU A 930 16.16 -53.32 -27.94
N GLY A 931 17.09 -52.37 -27.78
CA GLY A 931 16.97 -50.99 -28.25
C GLY A 931 16.09 -50.10 -27.35
N CYS A 932 15.44 -49.11 -27.98
CA CYS A 932 14.58 -48.11 -27.33
C CYS A 932 13.22 -47.97 -28.07
#